data_AF-Q8JIE8-F1
#
_entry.id   AF-Q8JIE8-F1
#
_cell.length_a   1.000
_cell.length_b   1.000
_cell.length_c   1.000
_cell.angle_alpha   90.00
_cell.angle_beta   90.00
_cell.angle_gamma   90.00
#
_symmetry.space_group_name_H-M   'P 1'
#
loop_
_entity.id
_entity.type
_entity.pdbx_description
1 polymer ?
#
loop_
_entity_poly.entity_id
_entity_poly.type
_entity_poly.pdbx_seq_one_letter_code
_entity_poly.pdbx_strand_id
1 'polypeptide(L)'
;ADRITKIKRTLRALINWKALPTSQPLASAYVKLFGQEVAFARIDRAIIEQAISLATGPKSRELLKAALKALQEGTALQYAKPLLAAEVRRILPTAVGLPMELSLYTAAVAAASINIQATITPPLPEEIETMTLEQLKKTDVQLQAEARPSIALQTFAVMGVNTALIQAAVMARGKIRTIAPGKVAARADILKGNYKVEALPVEVPEHIAAVSFETLAVARNIEDPTAERIVPLVPELSLQNRQTHLAGSSSEILDPEMPHDAPLRAPAPFDKTLCLAVPYIGIKGCVEVHSHNAAFIRNDPLYYIIGQHSARATVSRAEGPAVERLELEVQVGPRAAERLLKQISLIDEETPEGKAFLLKLREILETEDKNRPVSSESNSNSSRSSSSRSSSSSSSSSSSSSGSSMSMSSSRVTKAANTMHPFKKFHKDQYMVHHGSSKAVSSGSTASSFERIQKQAKYLGNAVPPVFAIIARAVRVDHKLLGYQLAAFFDKPTARVQLIVSSIAENDNWKLCADGVLLSKHKVTTKVAWGTECHQYAVITKAEAGILGEFPAVRLELEWEMLPILITNYAKKLSKHIPMAALQTGFRFERAKNSEKEIELTVALPSKRSLNVIVRVPEMTLSRMAIPLPVTIPINPDGTLSVHIDQDILFRVQNYIYDYTTAQCSMMQDTITTFNNRRYKNEMPISCYQVLAQDCTPELKFMVLL
;
A
#
# COMPACT_ATOMS: atom_id res chain seq x y z
N ALA A 1 26.38 5.84 16.85
CA ALA A 1 26.39 7.07 17.65
C ALA A 1 26.03 8.33 16.84
N ASP A 2 26.60 8.58 15.66
CA ASP A 2 26.49 9.88 14.95
C ASP A 2 25.12 10.20 14.29
N ARG A 3 24.33 9.17 13.92
CA ARG A 3 23.06 9.35 13.19
C ARG A 3 21.91 9.84 14.09
N ILE A 4 21.87 9.39 15.34
CA ILE A 4 20.80 9.73 16.30
C ILE A 4 20.98 11.15 16.85
N THR A 5 22.22 11.59 17.08
CA THR A 5 22.54 12.97 17.52
C THR A 5 22.27 13.98 16.41
N LYS A 6 22.53 13.63 15.15
CA LYS A 6 22.08 14.41 13.97
C LYS A 6 20.56 14.50 13.94
N ILE A 7 19.85 13.40 14.17
CA ILE A 7 18.39 13.37 14.24
C ILE A 7 17.84 14.21 15.41
N LYS A 8 18.45 14.16 16.61
CA LYS A 8 18.09 15.02 17.77
C LYS A 8 18.25 16.51 17.44
N ARG A 9 19.36 16.90 16.79
CA ARG A 9 19.59 18.29 16.35
C ARG A 9 18.59 18.71 15.27
N THR A 10 18.31 17.87 14.29
CA THR A 10 17.34 18.20 13.22
C THR A 10 15.92 18.28 13.77
N LEU A 11 15.50 17.41 14.69
CA LEU A 11 14.18 17.48 15.34
C LEU A 11 14.04 18.72 16.23
N ARG A 12 15.07 19.04 17.03
CA ARG A 12 15.08 20.26 17.84
C ARG A 12 15.11 21.52 16.97
N ALA A 13 15.79 21.47 15.83
CA ALA A 13 15.80 22.54 14.83
C ALA A 13 14.44 22.69 14.11
N LEU A 14 13.72 21.59 13.85
CA LEU A 14 12.38 21.60 13.26
C LEU A 14 11.30 22.09 14.24
N ILE A 15 11.42 21.76 15.52
CA ILE A 15 10.45 22.18 16.57
C ILE A 15 10.66 23.65 16.94
N ASN A 16 11.92 24.07 17.12
CA ASN A 16 12.29 25.45 17.47
C ASN A 16 12.80 26.23 16.25
N TRP A 17 12.26 25.95 15.06
CA TRP A 17 12.71 26.58 13.81
C TRP A 17 12.63 28.11 13.82
N LYS A 18 11.69 28.67 14.61
CA LYS A 18 11.54 30.12 14.84
C LYS A 18 12.63 30.73 15.73
N ALA A 19 13.38 29.93 16.49
CA ALA A 19 14.44 30.40 17.39
C ALA A 19 15.84 30.32 16.74
N LEU A 20 15.96 29.76 15.53
CA LEU A 20 17.22 29.63 14.81
C LEU A 20 17.58 30.93 14.06
N PRO A 21 18.89 31.29 13.99
CA PRO A 21 19.37 32.46 13.26
C PRO A 21 19.14 32.29 11.75
N THR A 22 18.79 33.39 11.07
CA THR A 22 18.46 33.44 9.62
C THR A 22 19.62 33.07 8.69
N SER A 23 20.86 33.00 9.19
CA SER A 23 22.06 32.66 8.42
C SER A 23 22.27 31.16 8.18
N GLN A 24 21.54 30.27 8.88
CA GLN A 24 21.66 28.82 8.73
C GLN A 24 20.41 28.21 8.04
N PRO A 25 20.57 27.39 6.98
CA PRO A 25 19.45 26.70 6.36
C PRO A 25 18.84 25.68 7.32
N LEU A 26 17.52 25.70 7.47
CA LEU A 26 16.77 24.77 8.33
C LEU A 26 16.80 23.35 7.78
N ALA A 27 16.76 23.24 6.45
CA ALA A 27 17.01 22.01 5.73
C ALA A 27 17.68 22.33 4.40
N SER A 28 18.47 21.38 3.90
CA SER A 28 18.91 21.41 2.51
C SER A 28 18.60 20.06 1.88
N ALA A 29 18.20 20.09 0.62
CA ALA A 29 17.98 18.91 -0.19
C ALA A 29 18.82 19.07 -1.45
N TYR A 30 19.47 17.98 -1.84
CA TYR A 30 20.18 17.95 -3.10
C TYR A 30 19.80 16.72 -3.91
N VAL A 31 19.85 16.88 -5.22
CA VAL A 31 19.63 15.80 -6.17
C VAL A 31 20.98 15.53 -6.84
N LYS A 32 21.45 14.29 -6.73
CA LYS A 32 22.64 13.80 -7.42
C LYS A 32 22.26 12.86 -8.56
N LEU A 33 22.77 13.11 -9.75
CA LEU A 33 22.68 12.20 -10.90
C LEU A 33 24.10 11.75 -11.25
N PHE A 34 24.32 10.44 -11.39
CA PHE A 34 25.64 9.84 -11.64
C PHE A 34 26.75 10.25 -10.65
N GLY A 35 26.38 10.49 -9.38
CA GLY A 35 27.31 10.93 -8.33
C GLY A 35 27.59 12.44 -8.33
N GLN A 36 27.11 13.18 -9.33
CA GLN A 36 27.28 14.63 -9.46
C GLN A 36 26.03 15.37 -8.98
N GLU A 37 26.20 16.42 -8.18
CA GLU A 37 25.09 17.20 -7.64
C GLU A 37 24.54 18.16 -8.70
N VAL A 38 23.30 17.94 -9.13
CA VAL A 38 22.65 18.68 -10.23
C VAL A 38 21.67 19.75 -9.74
N ALA A 39 21.19 19.63 -8.50
CA ALA A 39 20.33 20.64 -7.87
C ALA A 39 20.55 20.63 -6.36
N PHE A 40 20.62 21.83 -5.78
CA PHE A 40 20.71 22.05 -4.34
C PHE A 40 19.67 23.09 -3.95
N ALA A 41 18.74 22.72 -3.09
CA ALA A 41 17.72 23.60 -2.55
C ALA A 41 17.97 23.80 -1.05
N ARG A 42 18.01 25.08 -0.63
CA ARG A 42 18.02 25.46 0.79
C ARG A 42 16.63 25.90 1.20
N ILE A 43 16.18 25.37 2.33
CA ILE A 43 14.96 25.80 3.00
C ILE A 43 15.40 26.66 4.18
N ASP A 44 15.41 27.97 3.97
CA ASP A 44 15.73 28.95 5.00
C ASP A 44 14.47 29.39 5.74
N ARG A 45 14.64 29.94 6.94
CA ARG A 45 13.55 30.50 7.73
C ARG A 45 12.74 31.55 6.97
N ALA A 46 13.40 32.37 6.16
CA ALA A 46 12.75 33.38 5.32
C ALA A 46 11.77 32.76 4.32
N ILE A 47 12.09 31.60 3.72
CA ILE A 47 11.20 30.91 2.77
C ILE A 47 9.98 30.35 3.50
N ILE A 48 10.15 29.80 4.72
CA ILE A 48 9.02 29.29 5.52
C ILE A 48 8.13 30.44 6.01
N GLU A 49 8.71 31.54 6.50
CA GLU A 49 7.94 32.73 6.90
C GLU A 49 7.25 33.39 5.69
N GLN A 50 7.91 33.41 4.53
CA GLN A 50 7.32 33.87 3.28
C GLN A 50 6.20 32.93 2.82
N ALA A 51 6.35 31.60 2.94
CA ALA A 51 5.30 30.63 2.61
C ALA A 51 4.10 30.70 3.58
N ILE A 52 4.35 30.89 4.88
CA ILE A 52 3.30 31.09 5.89
C ILE A 52 2.56 32.41 5.62
N SER A 53 3.28 33.51 5.40
CA SER A 53 2.68 34.81 5.05
C SER A 53 2.01 34.80 3.67
N LEU A 54 2.48 33.99 2.73
CA LEU A 54 1.80 33.70 1.46
C LEU A 54 0.54 32.88 1.65
N ALA A 55 0.43 32.04 2.69
CA ALA A 55 -0.77 31.24 2.95
C ALA A 55 -1.81 32.00 3.79
N THR A 56 -1.39 32.76 4.82
CA THR A 56 -2.29 33.45 5.77
C THR A 56 -2.42 34.96 5.53
N GLY A 57 -1.57 35.56 4.71
CA GLY A 57 -1.56 37.01 4.46
C GLY A 57 -2.54 37.48 3.38
N PRO A 58 -2.63 38.80 3.14
CA PRO A 58 -3.48 39.35 2.07
C PRO A 58 -3.02 38.93 0.67
N LYS A 59 -1.74 38.59 0.49
CA LYS A 59 -1.18 38.12 -0.79
C LYS A 59 -1.68 36.73 -1.22
N SER A 60 -2.02 35.80 -0.31
CA SER A 60 -2.71 34.55 -0.73
C SER A 60 -4.05 34.86 -1.36
N ARG A 61 -4.77 35.83 -0.80
CA ARG A 61 -6.08 36.21 -1.31
C ARG A 61 -5.95 36.75 -2.73
N GLU A 62 -4.99 37.64 -2.98
CA GLU A 62 -4.69 38.13 -4.34
C GLU A 62 -4.24 37.02 -5.30
N LEU A 63 -3.37 36.10 -4.85
CA LEU A 63 -2.93 34.97 -5.69
C LEU A 63 -4.06 33.98 -5.98
N LEU A 64 -4.91 33.68 -4.99
CA LEU A 64 -6.08 32.83 -5.16
C LEU A 64 -7.11 33.50 -6.08
N LYS A 65 -7.31 34.82 -5.95
CA LYS A 65 -8.14 35.62 -6.87
C LYS A 65 -7.64 35.53 -8.30
N ALA A 66 -6.34 35.77 -8.51
CA ALA A 66 -5.71 35.69 -9.82
C ALA A 66 -5.81 34.26 -10.41
N ALA A 67 -5.61 33.23 -9.58
CA ALA A 67 -5.74 31.84 -10.00
C ALA A 67 -7.19 31.48 -10.38
N LEU A 68 -8.19 31.89 -9.59
CA LEU A 68 -9.60 31.65 -9.90
C LEU A 68 -10.05 32.36 -11.18
N LYS A 69 -9.58 33.60 -11.39
CA LYS A 69 -9.82 34.35 -12.63
C LYS A 69 -9.21 33.65 -13.85
N ALA A 70 -7.93 33.25 -13.76
CA ALA A 70 -7.25 32.52 -14.84
C ALA A 70 -7.89 31.15 -15.13
N LEU A 71 -8.42 30.48 -14.11
CA LEU A 71 -9.19 29.24 -14.26
C LEU A 71 -10.54 29.47 -14.96
N GLN A 72 -11.21 30.58 -14.67
CA GLN A 72 -12.50 30.95 -15.29
C GLN A 72 -12.33 31.38 -16.76
N GLU A 73 -11.28 32.14 -17.06
CA GLU A 73 -10.93 32.53 -18.44
C GLU A 73 -10.48 31.33 -19.29
N GLY A 74 -10.04 30.26 -18.64
CA GLY A 74 -9.52 29.05 -19.27
C GLY A 74 -8.04 29.20 -19.58
N THR A 75 -7.24 28.22 -19.14
CA THR A 75 -5.79 28.21 -19.38
C THR A 75 -5.42 26.99 -20.22
N ALA A 76 -4.78 27.24 -21.36
CA ALA A 76 -4.14 26.22 -22.19
C ALA A 76 -2.62 26.35 -22.08
N LEU A 77 -1.97 25.36 -21.47
CA LEU A 77 -0.52 25.30 -21.31
C LEU A 77 0.05 24.22 -22.22
N GLN A 78 0.96 24.60 -23.10
CA GLN A 78 1.78 23.67 -23.88
C GLN A 78 3.22 23.76 -23.43
N TYR A 79 3.81 22.62 -23.07
CA TYR A 79 5.18 22.54 -22.62
C TYR A 79 5.89 21.37 -23.31
N ALA A 80 7.04 21.64 -23.92
CA ALA A 80 7.89 20.63 -24.52
C ALA A 80 9.34 20.84 -24.07
N LYS A 81 10.00 19.76 -23.66
CA LYS A 81 11.40 19.77 -23.23
C LYS A 81 12.19 18.71 -23.99
N PRO A 82 13.03 19.09 -24.96
CA PRO A 82 14.02 18.21 -25.53
C PRO A 82 15.19 18.03 -24.55
N LEU A 83 15.78 16.84 -24.51
CA LEU A 83 16.94 16.52 -23.71
C LEU A 83 17.81 15.47 -24.42
N LEU A 84 19.13 15.66 -24.39
CA LEU A 84 20.07 14.60 -24.75
C LEU A 84 20.23 13.70 -23.51
N ALA A 85 19.63 12.52 -23.55
CA ALA A 85 19.52 11.63 -22.40
C ALA A 85 20.83 10.88 -22.13
N ALA A 86 21.53 10.50 -23.21
CA ALA A 86 22.82 9.84 -23.13
C ALA A 86 23.60 10.09 -24.42
N GLU A 87 24.89 10.34 -24.27
CA GLU A 87 25.86 10.33 -25.34
C GLU A 87 27.10 9.58 -24.84
N VAL A 88 27.43 8.49 -25.53
CA VAL A 88 28.67 7.75 -25.29
C VAL A 88 29.34 7.61 -26.64
N ARG A 89 30.60 8.04 -26.74
CA ARG A 89 31.37 7.96 -27.98
C ARG A 89 32.77 7.46 -27.69
N ARG A 90 33.22 6.47 -28.45
CA ARG A 90 34.57 5.96 -28.45
C ARG A 90 35.09 5.90 -29.87
N ILE A 91 36.19 6.59 -30.13
CA ILE A 91 36.82 6.65 -31.44
C ILE A 91 38.14 5.89 -31.36
N LEU A 92 38.38 4.99 -32.29
CA LEU A 92 39.56 4.13 -32.35
C LEU A 92 40.19 4.24 -33.75
N PRO A 93 41.51 4.37 -33.86
CA PRO A 93 42.17 4.30 -35.16
C PRO A 93 42.12 2.88 -35.70
N THR A 94 41.80 2.72 -36.98
CA THR A 94 41.95 1.46 -37.72
C THR A 94 43.36 1.35 -38.30
N ALA A 95 43.77 0.15 -38.73
CA ALA A 95 45.08 -0.07 -39.36
C ALA A 95 45.27 0.74 -40.67
N VAL A 96 44.19 1.12 -41.34
CA VAL A 96 44.19 1.95 -42.56
C VAL A 96 44.28 3.45 -42.22
N GLY A 97 44.25 3.82 -40.93
CA GLY A 97 44.28 5.21 -40.46
C GLY A 97 42.91 5.90 -40.41
N LEU A 98 41.83 5.20 -40.77
CA LEU A 98 40.48 5.74 -40.67
C LEU A 98 39.95 5.62 -39.22
N PRO A 99 39.23 6.63 -38.69
CA PRO A 99 38.61 6.58 -37.37
C PRO A 99 37.37 5.66 -37.39
N MET A 100 37.43 4.58 -36.61
CA MET A 100 36.27 3.78 -36.26
C MET A 100 35.57 4.38 -35.04
N GLU A 101 34.28 4.67 -35.17
CA GLU A 101 33.42 5.19 -34.13
C GLU A 101 32.50 4.08 -33.58
N LEU A 102 32.49 3.97 -32.25
CA LEU A 102 31.48 3.28 -31.46
C LEU A 102 30.72 4.33 -30.67
N SER A 103 29.47 4.60 -31.04
CA SER A 103 28.68 5.64 -30.39
C SER A 103 27.26 5.21 -30.05
N LEU A 104 26.75 5.77 -28.97
CA LEU A 104 25.38 5.60 -28.50
C LEU A 104 24.82 6.99 -28.19
N TYR A 105 23.89 7.45 -29.00
CA TYR A 105 23.19 8.72 -28.82
C TYR A 105 21.74 8.43 -28.46
N THR A 106 21.23 9.02 -27.38
CA THR A 106 19.80 8.96 -27.03
C THR A 106 19.26 10.37 -26.86
N ALA A 107 18.37 10.77 -27.75
CA ALA A 107 17.59 11.99 -27.63
C ALA A 107 16.21 11.66 -27.07
N ALA A 108 15.69 12.49 -26.16
CA ALA A 108 14.34 12.36 -25.64
C ALA A 108 13.61 13.71 -25.71
N VAL A 109 12.31 13.66 -26.01
CA VAL A 109 11.42 14.82 -25.99
C VAL A 109 10.24 14.45 -25.11
N ALA A 110 10.05 15.19 -24.02
CA ALA A 110 8.85 15.11 -23.21
C ALA A 110 7.96 16.31 -23.54
N ALA A 111 6.71 16.07 -23.89
CA ALA A 111 5.74 17.12 -24.21
C ALA A 111 4.43 16.87 -23.45
N ALA A 112 3.84 17.94 -22.91
CA ALA A 112 2.54 17.89 -22.27
C ALA A 112 1.70 19.09 -22.72
N SER A 113 0.46 18.83 -23.10
CA SER A 113 -0.56 19.85 -23.27
C SER A 113 -1.60 19.70 -22.16
N ILE A 114 -1.96 20.81 -21.52
CA ILE A 114 -2.89 20.85 -20.40
C ILE A 114 -3.89 21.96 -20.67
N ASN A 115 -5.17 21.62 -20.78
CA ASN A 115 -6.27 22.55 -20.92
C ASN A 115 -7.11 22.49 -19.66
N ILE A 116 -7.27 23.62 -18.98
CA ILE A 116 -8.06 23.71 -17.75
C ILE A 116 -9.09 24.82 -17.92
N GLN A 117 -10.35 24.50 -17.63
CA GLN A 117 -11.46 25.43 -17.64
C GLN A 117 -12.30 25.24 -16.38
N ALA A 118 -12.61 26.32 -15.67
CA ALA A 118 -13.49 26.30 -14.53
C ALA A 118 -14.75 27.13 -14.82
N THR A 119 -15.91 26.58 -14.51
CA THR A 119 -17.19 27.30 -14.48
C THR A 119 -17.59 27.48 -13.03
N ILE A 120 -17.76 28.74 -12.60
CA ILE A 120 -18.09 29.09 -11.23
C ILE A 120 -19.49 29.72 -11.24
N THR A 121 -20.40 29.17 -10.44
CA THR A 121 -21.79 29.62 -10.36
C THR A 121 -22.13 30.00 -8.91
N PRO A 122 -22.63 31.23 -8.64
CA PRO A 122 -22.78 32.38 -9.54
C PRO A 122 -21.41 32.95 -10.01
N PRO A 123 -21.36 33.68 -11.15
CA PRO A 123 -20.12 34.24 -11.68
C PRO A 123 -19.47 35.21 -10.68
N LEU A 124 -18.14 35.24 -10.66
CA LEU A 124 -17.37 36.13 -9.79
C LEU A 124 -17.73 37.62 -10.04
N PRO A 125 -17.96 38.43 -9.00
CA PRO A 125 -18.19 39.87 -9.15
C PRO A 125 -17.00 40.59 -9.81
N GLU A 126 -17.25 41.65 -10.58
CA GLU A 126 -16.19 42.46 -11.22
C GLU A 126 -15.34 43.23 -10.19
N GLU A 127 -15.93 43.64 -9.05
CA GLU A 127 -15.24 44.22 -7.89
C GLU A 127 -14.98 43.14 -6.82
N ILE A 128 -13.80 42.52 -6.89
CA ILE A 128 -13.44 41.31 -6.13
C ILE A 128 -13.09 41.62 -4.64
N GLU A 129 -13.14 42.88 -4.21
CA GLU A 129 -12.89 43.29 -2.82
C GLU A 129 -13.98 42.82 -1.84
N THR A 130 -15.21 42.57 -2.32
CA THR A 130 -16.32 42.12 -1.48
C THR A 130 -16.41 40.60 -1.30
N MET A 131 -15.51 39.83 -1.92
CA MET A 131 -15.59 38.36 -1.89
C MET A 131 -15.21 37.83 -0.51
N THR A 132 -16.23 37.59 0.33
CA THR A 132 -16.06 37.01 1.66
C THR A 132 -15.94 35.49 1.58
N LEU A 133 -15.28 34.88 2.58
CA LEU A 133 -15.18 33.42 2.73
C LEU A 133 -16.58 32.75 2.77
N GLU A 134 -17.61 33.50 3.15
CA GLU A 134 -19.01 33.09 3.12
C GLU A 134 -19.62 33.04 1.71
N GLN A 135 -19.20 33.91 0.79
CA GLN A 135 -19.61 33.83 -0.62
C GLN A 135 -18.92 32.67 -1.34
N LEU A 136 -17.63 32.42 -1.07
CA LEU A 136 -16.90 31.22 -1.57
C LEU A 136 -17.52 29.91 -1.09
N LYS A 137 -18.06 29.89 0.14
CA LYS A 137 -18.82 28.72 0.61
C LYS A 137 -20.08 28.50 -0.23
N LYS A 138 -20.67 29.56 -0.81
CA LYS A 138 -21.93 29.53 -1.57
C LYS A 138 -21.79 29.19 -3.06
N THR A 139 -20.57 29.04 -3.57
CA THR A 139 -20.33 28.78 -4.99
C THR A 139 -20.30 27.29 -5.33
N ASP A 140 -20.89 26.94 -6.48
CA ASP A 140 -20.70 25.66 -7.17
C ASP A 140 -19.56 25.83 -8.19
N VAL A 141 -18.54 24.99 -8.08
CA VAL A 141 -17.35 25.04 -8.92
C VAL A 141 -17.30 23.78 -9.76
N GLN A 142 -17.40 23.93 -11.08
CA GLN A 142 -17.21 22.87 -12.05
C GLN A 142 -15.89 23.08 -12.79
N LEU A 143 -14.91 22.21 -12.51
CA LEU A 143 -13.60 22.19 -13.15
C LEU A 143 -13.59 21.12 -14.25
N GLN A 144 -13.11 21.47 -15.43
CA GLN A 144 -12.77 20.54 -16.51
C GLN A 144 -11.29 20.67 -16.79
N ALA A 145 -10.58 19.55 -16.76
CA ALA A 145 -9.16 19.48 -17.05
C ALA A 145 -8.88 18.35 -18.06
N GLU A 146 -8.19 18.69 -19.13
CA GLU A 146 -7.71 17.73 -20.13
C GLU A 146 -6.19 17.82 -20.20
N ALA A 147 -5.51 16.69 -20.10
CA ALA A 147 -4.07 16.59 -20.18
C ALA A 147 -3.66 15.53 -21.21
N ARG A 148 -2.70 15.87 -22.07
CA ARG A 148 -2.11 14.94 -23.05
C ARG A 148 -0.58 14.94 -22.92
N PRO A 149 -0.03 14.23 -21.92
CA PRO A 149 1.39 13.95 -21.84
C PRO A 149 1.83 12.95 -22.92
N SER A 150 3.02 13.18 -23.45
CA SER A 150 3.69 12.32 -24.42
C SER A 150 5.20 12.36 -24.22
N ILE A 151 5.84 11.22 -24.47
CA ILE A 151 7.29 11.08 -24.39
C ILE A 151 7.76 10.34 -25.64
N ALA A 152 8.77 10.88 -26.32
CA ALA A 152 9.42 10.26 -27.46
C ALA A 152 10.93 10.12 -27.16
N LEU A 153 11.46 8.91 -27.21
CA LEU A 153 12.89 8.62 -27.13
C LEU A 153 13.35 8.07 -28.48
N GLN A 154 14.50 8.54 -28.93
CA GLN A 154 15.17 8.04 -30.11
C GLN A 154 16.63 7.75 -29.78
N THR A 155 17.00 6.48 -29.92
CA THR A 155 18.34 5.98 -29.63
C THR A 155 19.01 5.51 -30.92
N PHE A 156 20.26 5.88 -31.12
CA PHE A 156 21.11 5.43 -32.20
C PHE A 156 22.37 4.81 -31.61
N ALA A 157 22.63 3.54 -31.92
CA ALA A 157 23.92 2.92 -31.67
C ALA A 157 24.64 2.74 -33.01
N VAL A 158 25.83 3.31 -33.17
CA VAL A 158 26.59 3.32 -34.41
C VAL A 158 27.93 2.61 -34.19
N MET A 159 28.28 1.73 -35.12
CA MET A 159 29.56 1.02 -35.15
C MET A 159 30.08 1.02 -36.59
N GLY A 160 31.17 1.75 -36.84
CA GLY A 160 31.78 1.78 -38.17
C GLY A 160 32.72 2.94 -38.38
N VAL A 161 33.05 3.24 -39.63
CA VAL A 161 33.94 4.35 -40.00
C VAL A 161 33.13 5.63 -40.12
N ASN A 162 33.57 6.68 -39.42
CA ASN A 162 32.95 8.00 -39.48
C ASN A 162 34.03 9.07 -39.70
N THR A 163 34.11 9.60 -40.91
CA THR A 163 35.05 10.68 -41.29
C THR A 163 34.29 11.96 -41.57
N ALA A 164 34.98 13.06 -41.90
CA ALA A 164 34.32 14.30 -42.30
C ALA A 164 33.57 14.20 -43.65
N LEU A 165 33.92 13.23 -44.50
CA LEU A 165 33.39 13.08 -45.87
C LEU A 165 32.47 11.86 -46.00
N ILE A 166 32.86 10.73 -45.40
CA ILE A 166 32.19 9.44 -45.58
C ILE A 166 31.82 8.85 -44.22
N GLN A 167 30.58 8.38 -44.11
CA GLN A 167 30.13 7.55 -43.00
C GLN A 167 29.69 6.18 -43.55
N ALA A 168 30.33 5.13 -43.07
CA ALA A 168 30.01 3.74 -43.39
C ALA A 168 29.95 2.93 -42.09
N ALA A 169 28.75 2.58 -41.65
CA ALA A 169 28.54 1.99 -40.33
C ALA A 169 27.31 1.08 -40.27
N VAL A 170 27.34 0.16 -39.31
CA VAL A 170 26.14 -0.51 -38.81
C VAL A 170 25.51 0.41 -37.77
N MET A 171 24.21 0.67 -37.93
CA MET A 171 23.42 1.54 -37.08
C MET A 171 22.21 0.78 -36.53
N ALA A 172 22.10 0.68 -35.20
CA ALA A 172 20.87 0.27 -34.55
C ALA A 172 20.05 1.51 -34.16
N ARG A 173 18.80 1.57 -34.61
CA ARG A 173 17.87 2.66 -34.38
C ARG A 173 16.71 2.18 -33.50
N GLY A 174 16.66 2.67 -32.27
CA GLY A 174 15.55 2.50 -31.35
C GLY A 174 14.63 3.73 -31.35
N LYS A 175 13.32 3.53 -31.41
CA LYS A 175 12.32 4.58 -31.17
C LYS A 175 11.34 4.07 -30.13
N ILE A 176 11.04 4.90 -29.15
CA ILE A 176 10.00 4.65 -28.15
C ILE A 176 9.11 5.88 -28.15
N ARG A 177 7.80 5.68 -28.31
CA ARG A 177 6.81 6.74 -28.21
C ARG A 177 5.72 6.30 -27.26
N THR A 178 5.43 7.11 -26.26
CA THR A 178 4.33 6.87 -25.32
C THR A 178 3.43 8.09 -25.24
N ILE A 179 2.12 7.86 -25.18
CA ILE A 179 1.09 8.89 -25.11
C ILE A 179 0.04 8.42 -24.10
N ALA A 180 -0.28 9.26 -23.12
CA ALA A 180 -1.25 8.93 -22.08
C ALA A 180 -2.27 10.06 -21.92
N PRO A 181 -3.27 10.16 -22.81
CA PRO A 181 -4.27 11.22 -22.73
C PRO A 181 -5.24 10.95 -21.58
N GLY A 182 -5.67 12.02 -20.89
CA GLY A 182 -6.62 11.95 -19.80
C GLY A 182 -7.51 13.18 -19.73
N LYS A 183 -8.80 12.99 -19.45
CA LYS A 183 -9.78 14.06 -19.27
C LYS A 183 -10.56 13.80 -17.99
N VAL A 184 -10.55 14.79 -17.11
CA VAL A 184 -11.19 14.74 -15.81
C VAL A 184 -12.08 15.96 -15.67
N ALA A 185 -13.31 15.73 -15.25
CA ALA A 185 -14.21 16.77 -14.78
C ALA A 185 -14.40 16.59 -13.28
N ALA A 186 -14.33 17.67 -12.51
CA ALA A 186 -14.62 17.68 -11.09
C ALA A 186 -15.67 18.76 -10.81
N ARG A 187 -16.60 18.49 -9.92
CA ARG A 187 -17.61 19.44 -9.46
C ARG A 187 -17.64 19.43 -7.94
N ALA A 188 -17.62 20.60 -7.34
CA ALA A 188 -17.65 20.76 -5.90
C ALA A 188 -18.74 21.77 -5.51
N ASP A 189 -19.77 21.29 -4.84
CA ASP A 189 -20.80 22.11 -4.17
C ASP A 189 -20.48 22.15 -2.67
N ILE A 190 -19.80 23.22 -2.24
CA ILE A 190 -19.26 23.37 -0.89
C ILE A 190 -20.39 23.54 0.15
N LEU A 191 -21.50 24.21 -0.19
CA LEU A 191 -22.65 24.35 0.71
C LEU A 191 -23.35 23.02 0.94
N LYS A 192 -23.63 22.30 -0.15
CA LYS A 192 -24.35 21.03 -0.05
C LYS A 192 -23.43 19.90 0.38
N GLY A 193 -22.11 20.11 0.44
CA GLY A 193 -21.13 19.10 0.80
C GLY A 193 -21.07 17.96 -0.22
N ASN A 194 -21.34 18.25 -1.49
CA ASN A 194 -21.33 17.28 -2.60
C ASN A 194 -20.09 17.51 -3.46
N TYR A 195 -19.28 16.47 -3.61
CA TYR A 195 -18.07 16.49 -4.43
C TYR A 195 -18.17 15.35 -5.43
N LYS A 196 -18.18 15.66 -6.72
CA LYS A 196 -18.26 14.68 -7.81
C LYS A 196 -17.02 14.78 -8.68
N VAL A 197 -16.36 13.68 -8.94
CA VAL A 197 -15.24 13.59 -9.89
C VAL A 197 -15.64 12.59 -10.97
N GLU A 198 -15.64 13.03 -12.21
CA GLU A 198 -15.90 12.24 -13.40
C GLU A 198 -14.60 12.10 -14.21
N ALA A 199 -14.13 10.87 -14.40
CA ALA A 199 -13.10 10.60 -15.39
C ALA A 199 -13.79 10.14 -16.68
N LEU A 200 -13.66 10.93 -17.74
CA LEU A 200 -14.22 10.60 -19.06
C LEU A 200 -13.23 9.69 -19.81
N PRO A 201 -13.70 8.63 -20.48
CA PRO A 201 -12.87 7.87 -21.39
C PRO A 201 -12.53 8.78 -22.56
N VAL A 202 -11.27 9.19 -22.62
CA VAL A 202 -10.73 9.95 -23.74
C VAL A 202 -10.62 9.01 -24.94
N GLU A 203 -10.84 9.51 -26.16
CA GLU A 203 -10.44 8.79 -27.35
C GLU A 203 -8.95 8.50 -27.28
N VAL A 204 -8.64 7.24 -26.99
CA VAL A 204 -7.28 6.77 -26.91
C VAL A 204 -6.75 6.69 -28.34
N PRO A 205 -5.58 7.28 -28.64
CA PRO A 205 -4.96 7.10 -29.95
C PRO A 205 -4.73 5.63 -30.23
N GLU A 206 -4.63 5.28 -31.51
CA GLU A 206 -4.49 3.90 -32.00
C GLU A 206 -3.41 3.10 -31.25
N HIS A 207 -2.29 3.75 -30.86
CA HIS A 207 -1.25 3.17 -30.03
C HIS A 207 -0.86 4.10 -28.85
N ILE A 208 -0.94 3.61 -27.60
CA ILE A 208 -0.52 4.35 -26.39
C ILE A 208 0.98 4.23 -26.12
N ALA A 209 1.58 3.14 -26.60
CA ALA A 209 3.01 2.94 -26.57
C ALA A 209 3.43 2.20 -27.85
N ALA A 210 4.45 2.71 -28.51
CA ALA A 210 5.06 2.09 -29.67
C ALA A 210 6.57 2.03 -29.45
N VAL A 211 7.13 0.84 -29.60
CA VAL A 211 8.56 0.58 -29.55
C VAL A 211 8.95 0.01 -30.91
N SER A 212 9.97 0.57 -31.54
CA SER A 212 10.55 0.03 -32.77
C SER A 212 12.06 -0.03 -32.63
N PHE A 213 12.67 -1.11 -33.08
CA PHE A 213 14.11 -1.31 -33.11
C PHE A 213 14.51 -1.90 -34.45
N GLU A 214 15.43 -1.25 -35.14
CA GLU A 214 15.90 -1.65 -36.47
C GLU A 214 17.42 -1.61 -36.53
N THR A 215 18.04 -2.62 -37.11
CA THR A 215 19.48 -2.64 -37.40
C THR A 215 19.73 -2.50 -38.89
N LEU A 216 20.47 -1.46 -39.27
CA LEU A 216 20.66 -1.02 -40.64
C LEU A 216 22.16 -0.88 -40.93
N ALA A 217 22.59 -1.20 -42.15
CA ALA A 217 23.87 -0.81 -42.70
C ALA A 217 23.66 0.52 -43.42
N VAL A 218 24.42 1.54 -43.05
CA VAL A 218 24.32 2.89 -43.58
C VAL A 218 25.64 3.26 -44.22
N ALA A 219 25.58 3.68 -45.48
CA ALA A 219 26.70 4.26 -46.20
C ALA A 219 26.25 5.57 -46.83
N ARG A 220 26.87 6.69 -46.44
CA ARG A 220 26.51 8.01 -46.95
C ARG A 220 27.70 8.95 -47.08
N ASN A 221 27.61 9.82 -48.07
CA ASN A 221 28.46 11.00 -48.19
C ASN A 221 27.87 12.09 -47.27
N ILE A 222 28.69 12.69 -46.41
CA ILE A 222 28.24 13.74 -45.47
C ILE A 222 28.02 15.07 -46.20
N GLU A 223 28.75 15.33 -47.29
CA GLU A 223 28.59 16.55 -48.11
C GLU A 223 27.35 16.49 -49.02
N ASP A 224 26.94 15.28 -49.41
CA ASP A 224 25.71 15.03 -50.18
C ASP A 224 24.77 14.07 -49.42
N PRO A 225 23.92 14.60 -48.52
CA PRO A 225 23.00 13.79 -47.73
C PRO A 225 21.93 13.09 -48.58
N THR A 226 21.77 13.44 -49.86
CA THR A 226 20.77 12.80 -50.74
C THR A 226 21.26 11.47 -51.33
N ALA A 227 22.57 11.19 -51.29
CA ALA A 227 23.19 9.96 -51.76
C ALA A 227 23.28 8.85 -50.68
N GLU A 228 22.54 8.97 -49.58
CA GLU A 228 22.53 7.98 -48.49
C GLU A 228 21.96 6.62 -48.95
N ARG A 229 22.71 5.54 -48.66
CA ARG A 229 22.29 4.16 -48.88
C ARG A 229 22.07 3.47 -47.54
N ILE A 230 20.86 2.96 -47.33
CA ILE A 230 20.46 2.23 -46.11
C ILE A 230 19.97 0.85 -46.52
N VAL A 231 20.52 -0.20 -45.90
CA VAL A 231 20.13 -1.59 -46.15
C VAL A 231 19.86 -2.28 -44.80
N PRO A 232 18.73 -2.97 -44.61
CA PRO A 232 18.50 -3.74 -43.38
C PRO A 232 19.48 -4.91 -43.29
N LEU A 233 20.04 -5.15 -42.10
CA LEU A 233 21.00 -6.26 -41.89
C LEU A 233 20.35 -7.64 -42.07
N VAL A 234 19.05 -7.73 -41.81
CA VAL A 234 18.26 -8.94 -42.05
C VAL A 234 17.35 -8.65 -43.24
N PRO A 235 17.56 -9.28 -44.40
CA PRO A 235 16.76 -9.03 -45.59
C PRO A 235 15.32 -9.51 -45.38
N GLU A 236 14.34 -8.66 -45.65
CA GLU A 236 12.96 -9.11 -45.85
C GLU A 236 12.92 -9.87 -47.18
N LEU A 237 12.99 -11.20 -47.12
CA LEU A 237 12.63 -12.02 -48.28
C LEU A 237 11.13 -11.86 -48.49
N SER A 238 10.75 -10.83 -49.26
CA SER A 238 9.43 -10.75 -49.87
C SER A 238 9.15 -12.07 -50.57
N LEU A 239 7.96 -12.64 -50.32
CA LEU A 239 7.40 -13.81 -50.99
C LEU A 239 7.16 -13.56 -52.50
N GLN A 240 8.16 -13.07 -53.23
CA GLN A 240 8.18 -12.95 -54.68
C GLN A 240 9.09 -14.03 -55.25
N ASN A 241 8.55 -15.25 -55.33
CA ASN A 241 8.68 -16.15 -56.48
C ASN A 241 8.20 -17.55 -56.08
N ARG A 242 6.88 -17.71 -56.00
CA ARG A 242 6.25 -19.03 -56.09
C ARG A 242 5.71 -19.33 -57.50
N GLN A 243 5.96 -18.46 -58.48
CA GLN A 243 5.39 -18.56 -59.84
C GLN A 243 6.39 -18.67 -60.99
N THR A 244 7.71 -18.64 -60.77
CA THR A 244 8.70 -18.71 -61.87
C THR A 244 9.40 -20.07 -62.03
N HIS A 245 8.99 -21.12 -61.31
CA HIS A 245 9.53 -22.49 -61.49
C HIS A 245 8.62 -23.40 -62.33
N LEU A 246 7.97 -22.87 -63.38
CA LEU A 246 7.25 -23.69 -64.37
C LEU A 246 7.51 -23.26 -65.83
N ALA A 247 8.67 -22.68 -66.13
CA ALA A 247 9.10 -22.51 -67.52
C ALA A 247 10.62 -22.59 -67.64
N GLY A 248 11.10 -23.53 -68.47
CA GLY A 248 12.48 -23.55 -68.96
C GLY A 248 13.37 -24.64 -68.36
N SER A 249 13.02 -25.91 -68.60
CA SER A 249 14.05 -26.96 -68.64
C SER A 249 14.82 -26.81 -69.95
N SER A 250 16.07 -26.37 -69.87
CA SER A 250 17.06 -26.59 -70.92
C SER A 250 18.45 -26.69 -70.28
N SER A 251 19.05 -27.85 -70.51
CA SER A 251 20.36 -28.33 -70.12
C SER A 251 21.51 -27.50 -70.70
N GLU A 252 22.48 -27.09 -69.87
CA GLU A 252 23.89 -26.94 -70.25
C GLU A 252 24.84 -26.90 -69.02
N ILE A 253 25.48 -28.05 -68.78
CA ILE A 253 26.88 -28.36 -68.43
C ILE A 253 27.71 -27.40 -67.53
N LEU A 254 27.97 -27.90 -66.29
CA LEU A 254 29.16 -27.88 -65.42
C LEU A 254 29.95 -26.58 -65.08
N ASP A 255 30.00 -26.28 -63.78
CA ASP A 255 31.26 -26.07 -63.03
C ASP A 255 31.10 -26.67 -61.60
N PRO A 256 31.95 -27.63 -61.16
CA PRO A 256 31.82 -28.30 -59.87
C PRO A 256 32.82 -27.74 -58.84
N GLU A 257 32.67 -26.50 -58.39
CA GLU A 257 33.50 -25.98 -57.29
C GLU A 257 32.85 -24.79 -56.56
N MET A 258 31.68 -25.03 -55.95
CA MET A 258 31.12 -24.16 -54.91
C MET A 258 30.56 -25.07 -53.82
N PRO A 259 30.95 -24.90 -52.54
CA PRO A 259 30.24 -25.59 -51.46
C PRO A 259 28.77 -25.19 -51.53
N HIS A 260 27.88 -26.18 -51.45
CA HIS A 260 26.45 -25.96 -51.29
C HIS A 260 26.20 -25.26 -49.94
N ASP A 261 26.41 -23.95 -49.89
CA ASP A 261 25.79 -23.11 -48.89
C ASP A 261 24.30 -23.12 -49.23
N ALA A 262 23.58 -24.05 -48.61
CA ALA A 262 22.13 -23.98 -48.57
C ALA A 262 21.77 -22.54 -48.18
N PRO A 263 20.95 -21.81 -48.98
CA PRO A 263 20.63 -20.43 -48.64
C PRO A 263 20.03 -20.46 -47.24
N LEU A 264 20.72 -19.81 -46.30
CA LEU A 264 20.26 -19.66 -44.93
C LEU A 264 18.89 -18.99 -45.00
N ARG A 265 17.83 -19.80 -44.94
CA ARG A 265 16.46 -19.30 -45.01
C ARG A 265 16.22 -18.51 -43.74
N ALA A 266 16.12 -17.19 -43.90
CA ALA A 266 15.61 -16.35 -42.84
C ALA A 266 14.23 -16.90 -42.42
N PRO A 267 14.02 -17.15 -41.11
CA PRO A 267 12.78 -17.70 -40.61
C PRO A 267 11.66 -16.68 -40.81
N ALA A 268 10.42 -17.18 -40.93
CA ALA A 268 9.25 -16.32 -41.01
C ALA A 268 9.22 -15.35 -39.82
N PRO A 269 8.83 -14.08 -40.04
CA PRO A 269 8.73 -13.10 -38.97
C PRO A 269 7.80 -13.59 -37.87
N PHE A 270 8.20 -13.40 -36.62
CA PHE A 270 7.37 -13.69 -35.47
C PHE A 270 6.34 -12.58 -35.29
N ASP A 271 5.06 -12.93 -35.34
CA ASP A 271 3.95 -12.03 -35.15
C ASP A 271 3.00 -12.62 -34.09
N LYS A 272 2.84 -11.92 -32.96
CA LYS A 272 1.90 -12.30 -31.91
C LYS A 272 1.19 -11.10 -31.32
N THR A 273 -0.11 -11.27 -31.12
CA THR A 273 -0.95 -10.33 -30.38
C THR A 273 -1.43 -10.98 -29.09
N LEU A 274 -1.20 -10.34 -27.95
CA LEU A 274 -1.73 -10.74 -26.65
C LEU A 274 -2.73 -9.69 -26.17
N CYS A 275 -3.96 -10.12 -25.87
CA CYS A 275 -5.00 -9.22 -25.36
C CYS A 275 -5.49 -9.69 -23.99
N LEU A 276 -5.70 -8.73 -23.09
CA LEU A 276 -6.33 -8.93 -21.80
C LEU A 276 -7.47 -7.94 -21.63
N ALA A 277 -8.67 -8.47 -21.40
CA ALA A 277 -9.86 -7.67 -21.13
C ALA A 277 -10.13 -7.65 -19.62
N VAL A 278 -10.49 -6.49 -19.10
CA VAL A 278 -10.95 -6.32 -17.71
C VAL A 278 -12.46 -6.08 -17.74
N PRO A 279 -13.30 -7.11 -17.49
CA PRO A 279 -14.75 -7.03 -17.72
C PRO A 279 -15.46 -5.94 -16.91
N TYR A 280 -14.97 -5.67 -15.70
CA TYR A 280 -15.60 -4.71 -14.77
C TYR A 280 -15.45 -3.24 -15.19
N ILE A 281 -14.39 -2.90 -15.94
CA ILE A 281 -14.13 -1.54 -16.42
C ILE A 281 -14.32 -1.40 -17.94
N GLY A 282 -14.62 -2.48 -18.65
CA GLY A 282 -14.89 -2.46 -20.09
C GLY A 282 -13.69 -2.08 -20.96
N ILE A 283 -12.46 -2.30 -20.47
CA ILE A 283 -11.21 -1.95 -21.18
C ILE A 283 -10.50 -3.23 -21.61
N LYS A 284 -10.01 -3.25 -22.85
CA LYS A 284 -9.19 -4.30 -23.46
C LYS A 284 -7.82 -3.72 -23.81
N GLY A 285 -6.79 -4.20 -23.12
CA GLY A 285 -5.40 -3.90 -23.48
C GLY A 285 -4.88 -4.98 -24.42
N CYS A 286 -4.28 -4.61 -25.54
CA CYS A 286 -3.60 -5.52 -26.45
C CYS A 286 -2.14 -5.10 -26.63
N VAL A 287 -1.26 -6.08 -26.78
CA VAL A 287 0.15 -5.90 -27.13
C VAL A 287 0.43 -6.72 -28.38
N GLU A 288 0.74 -6.03 -29.47
CA GLU A 288 1.17 -6.59 -30.74
C GLU A 288 2.69 -6.59 -30.76
N VAL A 289 3.29 -7.73 -31.08
CA VAL A 289 4.75 -7.92 -31.14
C VAL A 289 5.09 -8.52 -32.50
N HIS A 290 5.81 -7.74 -33.31
CA HIS A 290 6.41 -8.19 -34.57
C HIS A 290 7.93 -8.24 -34.39
N SER A 291 8.56 -9.35 -34.75
CA SER A 291 10.00 -9.55 -34.60
C SER A 291 10.56 -10.39 -35.73
N HIS A 292 11.52 -9.83 -36.46
CA HIS A 292 12.28 -10.50 -37.50
C HIS A 292 13.76 -10.35 -37.16
N ASN A 293 14.48 -11.46 -36.93
CA ASN A 293 15.84 -11.42 -36.39
C ASN A 293 16.82 -12.37 -37.07
N ALA A 294 18.10 -12.21 -36.73
CA ALA A 294 19.21 -12.95 -37.30
C ALA A 294 19.53 -14.27 -36.55
N ALA A 295 18.65 -14.76 -35.66
CA ALA A 295 18.93 -15.93 -34.81
C ALA A 295 19.17 -17.23 -35.61
N PHE A 296 18.78 -17.26 -36.88
CA PHE A 296 19.07 -18.37 -37.80
C PHE A 296 20.55 -18.51 -38.17
N ILE A 297 21.34 -17.44 -38.02
CA ILE A 297 22.79 -17.47 -38.26
C ILE A 297 23.50 -18.14 -37.08
N ARG A 298 23.15 -17.72 -35.85
CA ARG A 298 23.75 -18.24 -34.62
C ARG A 298 22.82 -18.04 -33.43
N ASN A 299 22.74 -19.05 -32.56
CA ASN A 299 21.94 -19.02 -31.34
C ASN A 299 22.63 -18.25 -30.20
N ASP A 300 22.93 -16.97 -30.41
CA ASP A 300 23.49 -16.05 -29.42
C ASP A 300 22.54 -14.85 -29.19
N PRO A 301 22.49 -14.26 -27.97
CA PRO A 301 21.59 -13.15 -27.67
C PRO A 301 21.69 -11.94 -28.61
N LEU A 302 22.90 -11.67 -29.14
CA LEU A 302 23.13 -10.57 -30.07
C LEU A 302 22.34 -10.75 -31.38
N TYR A 303 22.29 -11.97 -31.90
CA TYR A 303 21.59 -12.29 -33.16
C TYR A 303 20.06 -12.26 -33.00
N TYR A 304 19.54 -12.41 -31.78
CA TYR A 304 18.12 -12.20 -31.50
C TYR A 304 17.70 -10.72 -31.52
N ILE A 305 18.65 -9.81 -31.26
CA ILE A 305 18.43 -8.35 -31.24
C ILE A 305 18.67 -7.75 -32.63
N ILE A 306 19.59 -8.32 -33.41
CA ILE A 306 19.86 -7.86 -34.78
C ILE A 306 18.66 -8.23 -35.67
N GLY A 307 18.07 -7.21 -36.29
CA GLY A 307 16.92 -7.33 -37.16
C GLY A 307 15.95 -6.15 -37.01
N GLN A 308 14.66 -6.44 -37.18
CA GLN A 308 13.57 -5.49 -37.04
C GLN A 308 12.58 -6.00 -36.01
N HIS A 309 12.39 -5.22 -34.95
CA HIS A 309 11.45 -5.51 -33.88
C HIS A 309 10.50 -4.33 -33.72
N SER A 310 9.22 -4.62 -33.58
CA SER A 310 8.23 -3.63 -33.17
C SER A 310 7.28 -4.22 -32.13
N ALA A 311 6.97 -3.43 -31.12
CA ALA A 311 5.97 -3.76 -30.13
C ALA A 311 5.03 -2.56 -29.98
N ARG A 312 3.73 -2.80 -30.12
CA ARG A 312 2.70 -1.76 -30.03
C ARG A 312 1.69 -2.15 -28.97
N ALA A 313 1.46 -1.25 -28.03
CA ALA A 313 0.43 -1.42 -27.01
C ALA A 313 -0.78 -0.55 -27.38
N THR A 314 -1.95 -1.17 -27.42
CA THR A 314 -3.22 -0.53 -27.72
C THR A 314 -4.16 -0.73 -26.54
N VAL A 315 -4.93 0.31 -26.25
CA VAL A 315 -6.01 0.24 -25.26
C VAL A 315 -7.28 0.56 -26.00
N SER A 316 -8.13 -0.45 -26.14
CA SER A 316 -9.41 -0.39 -26.82
C SER A 316 -10.54 -0.72 -25.86
N ARG A 317 -11.78 -0.52 -26.31
CA ARG A 317 -12.96 -0.93 -25.54
C ARG A 317 -13.10 -2.45 -25.62
N ALA A 318 -13.34 -3.10 -24.48
CA ALA A 318 -13.61 -4.53 -24.45
C ALA A 318 -14.97 -4.86 -25.06
N GLU A 319 -15.15 -6.11 -25.51
CA GLU A 319 -16.44 -6.61 -25.96
C GLU A 319 -17.46 -6.58 -24.81
N GLY A 320 -18.49 -5.76 -24.96
CA GLY A 320 -19.53 -5.50 -23.98
C GLY A 320 -20.04 -4.06 -24.03
N PRO A 321 -21.06 -3.71 -23.23
CA PRO A 321 -21.56 -2.34 -23.14
C PRO A 321 -20.45 -1.39 -22.70
N ALA A 322 -20.18 -0.38 -23.53
CA ALA A 322 -19.11 0.59 -23.31
C ALA A 322 -19.33 1.36 -22.00
N VAL A 323 -18.23 1.64 -21.28
CA VAL A 323 -18.24 2.56 -20.14
C VAL A 323 -18.15 3.99 -20.69
N GLU A 324 -19.13 4.82 -20.35
CA GLU A 324 -19.21 6.22 -20.76
C GLU A 324 -18.39 7.13 -19.85
N ARG A 325 -18.32 6.83 -18.54
CA ARG A 325 -17.55 7.59 -17.55
C ARG A 325 -17.41 6.83 -16.23
N LEU A 326 -16.32 7.12 -15.52
CA LEU A 326 -16.12 6.70 -14.14
C LEU A 326 -16.48 7.87 -13.23
N GLU A 327 -17.34 7.63 -12.25
CA GLU A 327 -17.79 8.66 -11.32
C GLU A 327 -17.44 8.28 -9.88
N LEU A 328 -16.84 9.24 -9.18
CA LEU A 328 -16.65 9.21 -7.73
C LEU A 328 -17.42 10.38 -7.13
N GLU A 329 -18.49 10.08 -6.40
CA GLU A 329 -19.30 11.06 -5.70
C GLU A 329 -19.10 10.90 -4.19
N VAL A 330 -18.86 12.01 -3.49
CA VAL A 330 -18.67 12.08 -2.06
C VAL A 330 -19.67 13.08 -1.51
N GLN A 331 -20.50 12.65 -0.57
CA GLN A 331 -21.51 13.46 0.07
C GLN A 331 -21.26 13.49 1.57
N VAL A 332 -21.11 14.70 2.12
CA VAL A 332 -20.84 14.94 3.55
C VAL A 332 -22.03 15.64 4.20
N GLY A 333 -22.38 15.24 5.42
CA GLY A 333 -23.40 15.90 6.23
C GLY A 333 -24.78 15.21 6.18
N PRO A 334 -25.84 15.85 6.72
CA PRO A 334 -27.12 15.20 6.98
C PRO A 334 -27.85 14.71 5.73
N ARG A 335 -27.51 15.24 4.55
CA ARG A 335 -28.05 14.82 3.25
C ARG A 335 -27.32 13.63 2.61
N ALA A 336 -26.36 13.02 3.31
CA ALA A 336 -25.66 11.84 2.81
C ALA A 336 -26.61 10.65 2.53
N ALA A 337 -27.71 10.52 3.29
CA ALA A 337 -28.72 9.49 3.04
C ALA A 337 -29.41 9.66 1.68
N GLU A 338 -29.72 10.90 1.29
CA GLU A 338 -30.48 11.22 0.07
C GLU A 338 -29.72 10.87 -1.22
N ARG A 339 -28.40 10.69 -1.13
CA ARG A 339 -27.54 10.41 -2.29
C ARG A 339 -27.24 8.93 -2.51
N LEU A 340 -27.51 8.07 -1.54
CA LEU A 340 -27.30 6.63 -1.68
C LEU A 340 -28.26 6.05 -2.74
N LEU A 341 -27.72 5.24 -3.65
CA LEU A 341 -28.47 4.67 -4.78
C LEU A 341 -29.31 3.46 -4.37
N LYS A 342 -28.81 2.69 -3.40
CA LYS A 342 -29.57 1.64 -2.74
C LYS A 342 -29.79 2.01 -1.28
N GLN A 343 -31.01 1.84 -0.79
CA GLN A 343 -31.30 1.92 0.62
C GLN A 343 -30.50 0.85 1.35
N ILE A 344 -29.70 1.25 2.34
CA ILE A 344 -28.91 0.33 3.16
C ILE A 344 -29.82 -0.21 4.26
N SER A 345 -30.84 -0.95 3.86
CA SER A 345 -31.61 -1.82 4.75
C SER A 345 -30.99 -3.22 4.68
N LEU A 346 -30.66 -3.78 5.83
CA LEU A 346 -30.27 -5.18 5.97
C LEU A 346 -31.48 -5.95 6.52
N ILE A 347 -31.75 -7.12 5.97
CA ILE A 347 -32.84 -7.99 6.42
C ILE A 347 -32.48 -8.47 7.83
N ASP A 348 -33.36 -8.23 8.80
CA ASP A 348 -33.11 -8.60 10.18
C ASP A 348 -33.27 -10.12 10.37
N GLU A 349 -32.24 -10.80 10.87
CA GLU A 349 -32.18 -12.26 11.08
C GLU A 349 -33.29 -12.79 12.01
N GLU A 350 -33.84 -11.94 12.89
CA GLU A 350 -34.91 -12.34 13.80
C GLU A 350 -36.30 -12.33 13.14
N THR A 351 -36.44 -11.71 11.97
CA THR A 351 -37.67 -11.76 11.17
C THR A 351 -37.82 -13.12 10.48
N PRO A 352 -39.06 -13.58 10.22
CA PRO A 352 -39.29 -14.84 9.49
C PRO A 352 -38.60 -14.86 8.11
N GLU A 353 -38.45 -13.70 7.47
CA GLU A 353 -37.76 -13.52 6.19
C GLU A 353 -36.24 -13.70 6.31
N GLY A 354 -35.63 -13.12 7.35
CA GLY A 354 -34.19 -13.27 7.64
C GLY A 354 -33.80 -14.73 7.94
N LYS A 355 -34.63 -15.47 8.70
CA LYS A 355 -34.39 -16.89 8.96
C LYS A 355 -34.47 -17.75 7.70
N ALA A 356 -35.45 -17.48 6.83
CA ALA A 356 -35.58 -18.17 5.55
C ALA A 356 -34.40 -17.87 4.61
N PHE A 357 -33.90 -16.62 4.62
CA PHE A 357 -32.75 -16.20 3.83
C PHE A 357 -31.44 -16.82 4.33
N LEU A 358 -31.19 -16.87 5.64
CA LEU A 358 -30.01 -17.54 6.21
C LEU A 358 -29.98 -19.04 5.91
N LEU A 359 -31.14 -19.71 5.91
CA LEU A 359 -31.24 -21.12 5.51
C LEU A 359 -30.85 -21.31 4.03
N LYS A 360 -31.33 -20.45 3.13
CA LYS A 360 -30.94 -20.48 1.70
C LYS A 360 -29.45 -20.19 1.50
N LEU A 361 -28.87 -19.23 2.23
CA LEU A 361 -27.44 -18.96 2.15
C LEU A 361 -26.59 -20.14 2.62
N ARG A 362 -26.99 -20.79 3.73
CA ARG A 362 -26.32 -22.00 4.22
C ARG A 362 -26.37 -23.11 3.17
N GLU A 363 -27.52 -23.33 2.55
CA GLU A 363 -27.69 -24.32 1.48
C GLU A 363 -26.78 -24.03 0.27
N ILE A 364 -26.70 -22.77 -0.17
CA ILE A 364 -25.82 -22.36 -1.28
C ILE A 364 -24.34 -22.59 -0.93
N LEU A 365 -23.89 -22.18 0.26
CA LEU A 365 -22.51 -22.37 0.71
C LEU A 365 -22.13 -23.86 0.82
N GLU A 366 -23.04 -24.69 1.31
CA GLU A 366 -22.82 -26.15 1.40
C GLU A 366 -22.81 -26.83 0.02
N THR A 367 -23.50 -26.27 -0.99
CA THR A 367 -23.46 -26.77 -2.38
C THR A 367 -22.20 -26.33 -3.13
N GLU A 368 -21.66 -25.14 -2.83
CA GLU A 368 -20.41 -24.63 -3.41
C GLU A 368 -19.20 -25.46 -2.95
N ASP A 369 -19.19 -25.91 -1.68
CA ASP A 369 -18.19 -26.83 -1.14
C ASP A 369 -18.25 -28.24 -1.78
N LYS A 370 -19.40 -28.65 -2.33
CA LYS A 370 -19.59 -29.95 -2.98
C LYS A 370 -19.30 -29.93 -4.49
N ASN A 371 -19.49 -28.80 -5.17
CA ASN A 371 -19.34 -28.67 -6.63
C ASN A 371 -17.95 -28.19 -7.06
N ARG A 372 -16.90 -28.88 -6.60
CA ARG A 372 -15.54 -28.68 -7.14
C ARG A 372 -15.24 -29.77 -8.19
N PRO A 373 -14.94 -29.43 -9.45
CA PRO A 373 -14.46 -30.42 -10.42
C PRO A 373 -13.06 -30.88 -10.00
N VAL A 374 -12.95 -32.14 -9.62
CA VAL A 374 -11.67 -32.80 -9.37
C VAL A 374 -11.08 -33.15 -10.74
N SER A 375 -10.06 -32.41 -11.16
CA SER A 375 -9.16 -32.84 -12.21
C SER A 375 -8.40 -34.09 -11.73
N SER A 376 -8.57 -35.17 -12.47
CA SER A 376 -8.05 -36.51 -12.29
C SER A 376 -6.51 -36.57 -12.29
N GLU A 377 -5.92 -37.07 -11.21
CA GLU A 377 -4.68 -37.84 -11.28
C GLU A 377 -4.82 -39.12 -10.46
N SER A 378 -4.61 -40.22 -11.15
CA SER A 378 -4.70 -41.61 -10.72
C SER A 378 -3.54 -41.97 -9.78
N ASN A 379 -3.82 -42.67 -8.67
CA ASN A 379 -3.27 -44.00 -8.46
C ASN A 379 -3.81 -44.70 -7.20
N SER A 380 -4.05 -45.98 -7.42
CA SER A 380 -4.61 -47.03 -6.59
C SER A 380 -3.69 -47.47 -5.43
N ASN A 381 -4.27 -47.80 -4.28
CA ASN A 381 -4.28 -49.20 -3.81
C ASN A 381 -5.24 -49.48 -2.65
N SER A 382 -5.90 -50.63 -2.80
CA SER A 382 -6.80 -51.38 -1.91
C SER A 382 -6.26 -51.58 -0.48
N SER A 383 -7.09 -51.68 0.57
CA SER A 383 -7.85 -52.90 0.83
C SER A 383 -8.80 -52.82 2.04
N ARG A 384 -9.98 -53.45 1.85
CA ARG A 384 -10.72 -54.35 2.76
C ARG A 384 -11.09 -53.81 4.16
N SER A 385 -12.31 -53.32 4.37
CA SER A 385 -13.54 -54.07 4.70
C SER A 385 -13.58 -54.67 6.12
N SER A 386 -14.39 -54.10 7.00
CA SER A 386 -15.38 -54.88 7.78
C SER A 386 -16.46 -53.97 8.37
N SER A 387 -17.69 -54.42 8.14
CA SER A 387 -18.97 -53.91 8.59
C SER A 387 -19.26 -54.26 10.06
N SER A 388 -19.96 -53.40 10.78
CA SER A 388 -21.16 -53.74 11.61
C SER A 388 -21.63 -52.49 12.34
N ARG A 389 -22.85 -52.03 12.02
CA ARG A 389 -24.11 -52.22 12.75
C ARG A 389 -24.27 -51.33 14.00
N SER A 390 -25.12 -50.33 13.77
CA SER A 390 -26.04 -49.66 14.68
C SER A 390 -26.42 -50.40 15.98
N SER A 391 -26.43 -49.66 17.09
CA SER A 391 -27.58 -49.60 18.00
C SER A 391 -27.52 -48.37 18.91
N SER A 392 -28.67 -47.72 18.98
CA SER A 392 -29.13 -46.73 19.94
C SER A 392 -29.21 -47.29 21.36
N SER A 393 -28.97 -46.45 22.39
CA SER A 393 -29.97 -46.13 23.43
C SER A 393 -29.39 -45.34 24.62
N SER A 394 -30.18 -44.34 25.03
CA SER A 394 -30.49 -43.91 26.42
C SER A 394 -29.40 -43.37 27.35
N SER A 395 -29.49 -42.05 27.55
CA SER A 395 -29.68 -41.36 28.84
C SER A 395 -29.51 -42.16 30.15
N SER A 396 -28.63 -41.66 31.04
CA SER A 396 -28.98 -41.44 32.46
C SER A 396 -28.00 -40.49 33.16
N SER A 397 -28.63 -39.63 33.96
CA SER A 397 -28.18 -38.62 34.92
C SER A 397 -27.25 -39.08 36.06
N SER A 398 -26.65 -38.07 36.70
CA SER A 398 -26.16 -37.98 38.10
C SER A 398 -24.95 -38.87 38.44
N SER A 399 -23.98 -38.50 39.28
CA SER A 399 -23.88 -37.48 40.32
C SER A 399 -22.41 -37.35 40.74
N SER A 400 -22.11 -36.22 41.34
CA SER A 400 -20.95 -35.93 42.19
C SER A 400 -20.56 -37.07 43.15
N SER A 401 -19.28 -37.40 43.17
CA SER A 401 -18.63 -38.01 44.35
C SER A 401 -17.21 -37.47 44.49
N SER A 402 -17.03 -36.67 45.53
CA SER A 402 -15.77 -36.37 46.20
C SER A 402 -15.06 -37.65 46.63
N GLY A 403 -13.84 -37.85 46.16
CA GLY A 403 -12.97 -38.96 46.55
C GLY A 403 -11.55 -38.47 46.77
N SER A 404 -11.21 -38.24 48.03
CA SER A 404 -9.86 -38.00 48.50
C SER A 404 -9.05 -39.28 48.39
N SER A 405 -7.94 -39.27 47.65
CA SER A 405 -6.93 -40.33 47.77
C SER A 405 -5.54 -39.70 47.81
N MET A 406 -4.95 -39.76 49.00
CA MET A 406 -3.52 -39.53 49.20
C MET A 406 -2.72 -40.63 48.50
N SER A 407 -1.67 -40.24 47.78
CA SER A 407 -0.58 -41.14 47.41
C SER A 407 0.73 -40.35 47.52
N MET A 408 1.45 -40.62 48.61
CA MET A 408 2.84 -40.26 48.80
C MET A 408 3.70 -41.12 47.85
N SER A 409 4.58 -40.51 47.05
CA SER A 409 6.03 -40.80 47.05
C SER A 409 6.80 -40.10 45.92
N SER A 410 7.74 -39.27 46.37
CA SER A 410 9.08 -38.98 45.84
C SER A 410 9.35 -38.97 44.32
N SER A 411 9.58 -37.77 43.80
CA SER A 411 10.88 -37.46 43.19
C SER A 411 11.17 -35.95 43.35
N ARG A 412 12.36 -35.64 43.87
CA ARG A 412 12.88 -34.28 43.98
C ARG A 412 13.10 -33.73 42.56
N VAL A 413 12.26 -32.81 42.13
CA VAL A 413 12.58 -31.86 41.06
C VAL A 413 12.30 -30.46 41.58
N THR A 414 13.30 -29.61 41.48
CA THR A 414 13.38 -28.26 42.02
C THR A 414 12.23 -27.35 41.55
N LYS A 415 11.72 -26.56 42.50
CA LYS A 415 10.73 -25.49 42.37
C LYS A 415 10.99 -24.57 41.16
N ALA A 416 10.01 -24.48 40.25
CA ALA A 416 9.52 -23.23 39.62
C ALA A 416 8.35 -23.55 38.64
N ALA A 417 7.23 -24.03 39.15
CA ALA A 417 5.99 -24.07 38.36
C ALA A 417 5.37 -22.67 38.37
N ASN A 418 5.56 -21.90 37.30
CA ASN A 418 4.85 -20.64 37.07
C ASN A 418 3.35 -20.95 36.98
N THR A 419 2.61 -20.71 38.06
CA THR A 419 1.16 -20.80 38.09
C THR A 419 0.61 -19.68 37.20
N MET A 420 0.07 -20.01 36.02
CA MET A 420 -0.59 -19.02 35.16
C MET A 420 -1.88 -18.53 35.84
N HIS A 421 -1.83 -17.34 36.44
CA HIS A 421 -3.01 -16.71 37.01
C HIS A 421 -4.02 -16.31 35.92
N PRO A 422 -5.34 -16.44 36.17
CA PRO A 422 -6.36 -16.02 35.22
C PRO A 422 -6.39 -14.50 35.09
N PHE A 423 -6.69 -14.01 33.88
CA PHE A 423 -6.89 -12.59 33.61
C PHE A 423 -8.20 -12.12 34.27
N LYS A 424 -8.12 -11.04 35.04
CA LYS A 424 -9.23 -10.36 35.70
C LYS A 424 -9.52 -9.05 34.97
N LYS A 425 -10.77 -8.83 34.58
CA LYS A 425 -11.20 -7.64 33.83
C LYS A 425 -11.31 -6.43 34.77
N PHE A 426 -10.96 -5.23 34.30
CA PHE A 426 -11.24 -4.02 35.06
C PHE A 426 -12.76 -3.75 35.08
N HIS A 427 -13.36 -3.88 36.27
CA HIS A 427 -14.75 -3.47 36.52
C HIS A 427 -14.80 -2.07 37.13
N LYS A 428 -15.90 -1.35 36.92
CA LYS A 428 -16.05 0.08 37.15
C LYS A 428 -15.83 0.54 38.61
N ASP A 429 -15.71 -0.35 39.61
CA ASP A 429 -15.69 0.05 41.04
C ASP A 429 -14.66 -0.69 41.93
N GLN A 430 -13.59 -1.27 41.39
CA GLN A 430 -12.64 -2.04 42.24
C GLN A 430 -11.56 -1.23 42.98
N TYR A 431 -11.49 0.09 42.80
CA TYR A 431 -10.41 0.92 43.37
C TYR A 431 -10.74 1.64 44.69
N MET A 432 -11.87 1.31 45.33
CA MET A 432 -12.28 1.92 46.60
C MET A 432 -12.57 0.88 47.68
N VAL A 433 -11.60 0.01 48.03
CA VAL A 433 -11.65 -0.72 49.31
C VAL A 433 -10.23 -0.92 49.86
N HIS A 434 -9.84 -0.06 50.80
CA HIS A 434 -8.81 -0.42 51.79
C HIS A 434 -9.51 -1.10 52.99
N HIS A 435 -8.91 -2.20 53.44
CA HIS A 435 -9.09 -2.90 54.74
C HIS A 435 -10.51 -3.08 55.32
N GLY A 436 -10.99 -4.33 55.31
CA GLY A 436 -12.06 -4.77 56.21
C GLY A 436 -12.68 -6.10 55.78
N SER A 437 -12.43 -7.16 56.55
CA SER A 437 -13.06 -8.47 56.38
C SER A 437 -14.60 -8.37 56.43
N SER A 438 -15.28 -8.58 55.32
CA SER A 438 -16.66 -9.09 55.31
C SER A 438 -16.97 -9.84 54.01
N LYS A 439 -17.52 -11.04 54.14
CA LYS A 439 -18.11 -11.81 53.04
C LYS A 439 -19.34 -11.05 52.56
N ALA A 440 -19.23 -10.34 51.44
CA ALA A 440 -20.38 -9.77 50.73
C ALA A 440 -20.55 -10.47 49.38
N VAL A 441 -21.75 -11.03 49.20
CA VAL A 441 -22.26 -11.67 47.99
C VAL A 441 -22.07 -10.74 46.78
N SER A 442 -21.48 -11.24 45.69
CA SER A 442 -21.31 -10.47 44.47
C SER A 442 -22.68 -10.14 43.85
N SER A 443 -23.10 -8.88 43.98
CA SER A 443 -24.20 -8.32 43.21
C SER A 443 -23.77 -8.22 41.74
N GLY A 444 -24.47 -8.95 40.87
CA GLY A 444 -24.27 -8.87 39.43
C GLY A 444 -24.67 -7.49 38.91
N SER A 445 -23.71 -6.70 38.45
CA SER A 445 -23.96 -5.38 37.87
C SER A 445 -23.96 -5.40 36.35
N THR A 446 -24.94 -4.66 35.83
CA THR A 446 -25.34 -4.43 34.44
C THR A 446 -24.26 -3.70 33.63
N ALA A 447 -23.25 -4.40 33.13
CA ALA A 447 -22.44 -3.90 32.02
C ALA A 447 -23.21 -4.12 30.70
N SER A 448 -23.33 -3.08 29.87
CA SER A 448 -23.88 -3.19 28.50
C SER A 448 -22.94 -4.07 27.66
N SER A 449 -23.41 -5.26 27.26
CA SER A 449 -22.65 -6.11 26.34
C SER A 449 -22.78 -5.60 24.91
N PHE A 450 -21.77 -5.84 24.07
CA PHE A 450 -21.82 -5.54 22.63
C PHE A 450 -23.06 -6.15 21.98
N GLU A 451 -23.41 -7.38 22.36
CA GLU A 451 -24.63 -8.06 21.92
C GLU A 451 -25.91 -7.33 22.35
N ARG A 452 -25.96 -6.73 23.55
CA ARG A 452 -27.12 -5.93 23.98
C ARG A 452 -27.26 -4.65 23.15
N ILE A 453 -26.14 -3.99 22.83
CA ILE A 453 -26.14 -2.77 22.00
C ILE A 453 -26.55 -3.10 20.56
N GLN A 454 -26.03 -4.20 20.00
CA GLN A 454 -26.51 -4.72 18.72
C GLN A 454 -27.97 -5.16 18.75
N LYS A 455 -28.45 -5.76 19.84
CA LYS A 455 -29.87 -6.12 19.99
C LYS A 455 -30.79 -4.90 20.10
N GLN A 456 -30.30 -3.80 20.68
CA GLN A 456 -31.08 -2.57 20.83
C GLN A 456 -31.19 -1.78 19.51
N ALA A 457 -30.13 -1.74 18.70
CA ALA A 457 -30.15 -1.19 17.35
C ALA A 457 -29.09 -1.87 16.48
N LYS A 458 -29.42 -2.98 15.81
CA LYS A 458 -28.42 -3.78 15.05
C LYS A 458 -27.78 -2.98 13.92
N TYR A 459 -28.56 -2.08 13.32
CA TYR A 459 -28.15 -1.20 12.23
C TYR A 459 -28.47 0.26 12.56
N LEU A 460 -27.45 1.11 12.56
CA LEU A 460 -27.61 2.55 12.76
C LEU A 460 -28.32 3.20 11.58
N GLY A 461 -28.29 2.61 10.38
CA GLY A 461 -28.95 3.15 9.19
C GLY A 461 -30.47 3.35 9.30
N ASN A 462 -31.13 2.68 10.24
CA ASN A 462 -32.57 2.84 10.49
C ASN A 462 -32.88 3.93 11.54
N ALA A 463 -31.89 4.36 12.33
CA ALA A 463 -32.07 5.23 13.50
C ALA A 463 -31.31 6.57 13.38
N VAL A 464 -30.18 6.59 12.67
CA VAL A 464 -29.27 7.74 12.55
C VAL A 464 -28.92 7.93 11.06
N PRO A 465 -29.05 9.15 10.50
CA PRO A 465 -28.60 9.40 9.14
C PRO A 465 -27.08 9.22 9.02
N PRO A 466 -26.58 8.72 7.87
CA PRO A 466 -25.15 8.61 7.64
C PRO A 466 -24.52 10.00 7.69
N VAL A 467 -23.33 10.08 8.28
CA VAL A 467 -22.53 11.32 8.33
C VAL A 467 -21.80 11.55 7.01
N PHE A 468 -21.54 10.47 6.27
CA PHE A 468 -20.73 10.47 5.07
C PHE A 468 -21.14 9.34 4.13
N ALA A 469 -21.22 9.63 2.83
CA ALA A 469 -21.46 8.65 1.77
C ALA A 469 -20.44 8.82 0.63
N ILE A 470 -19.90 7.70 0.14
CA ILE A 470 -19.07 7.65 -1.09
C ILE A 470 -19.77 6.74 -2.08
N ILE A 471 -19.81 7.13 -3.34
CA ILE A 471 -20.31 6.31 -4.44
C ILE A 471 -19.22 6.27 -5.50
N ALA A 472 -18.67 5.09 -5.76
CA ALA A 472 -17.74 4.85 -6.84
C ALA A 472 -18.43 3.97 -7.89
N ARG A 473 -18.71 4.50 -9.08
CA ARG A 473 -19.43 3.78 -10.13
C ARG A 473 -18.86 3.98 -11.52
N ALA A 474 -18.97 2.94 -12.35
CA ALA A 474 -18.82 3.02 -13.80
C ALA A 474 -20.21 3.17 -14.43
N VAL A 475 -20.41 4.25 -15.18
CA VAL A 475 -21.63 4.48 -15.96
C VAL A 475 -21.42 3.88 -17.33
N ARG A 476 -22.29 2.95 -17.71
CA ARG A 476 -22.25 2.24 -19.00
C ARG A 476 -23.33 2.76 -19.94
N VAL A 477 -23.13 2.56 -21.25
CA VAL A 477 -24.10 2.92 -22.31
C VAL A 477 -25.44 2.19 -22.12
N ASP A 478 -25.43 0.99 -21.54
CA ASP A 478 -26.67 0.25 -21.22
C ASP A 478 -27.36 0.75 -19.94
N HIS A 479 -26.90 1.88 -19.38
CA HIS A 479 -27.36 2.47 -18.11
C HIS A 479 -27.32 1.54 -16.89
N LYS A 480 -26.67 0.37 -16.99
CA LYS A 480 -26.44 -0.52 -15.84
C LYS A 480 -25.32 0.03 -14.99
N LEU A 481 -25.59 0.19 -13.70
CA LEU A 481 -24.64 0.72 -12.73
C LEU A 481 -23.75 -0.41 -12.21
N LEU A 482 -22.44 -0.28 -12.38
CA LEU A 482 -21.44 -1.14 -11.74
C LEU A 482 -20.65 -0.29 -10.76
N GLY A 483 -20.47 -0.77 -9.52
CA GLY A 483 -19.71 -0.02 -8.53
C GLY A 483 -20.10 -0.34 -7.11
N TYR A 484 -19.53 0.42 -6.19
CA TYR A 484 -19.77 0.28 -4.75
C TYR A 484 -20.14 1.62 -4.15
N GLN A 485 -21.08 1.59 -3.20
CA GLN A 485 -21.38 2.71 -2.34
C GLN A 485 -20.96 2.38 -0.90
N LEU A 486 -20.45 3.37 -0.18
CA LEU A 486 -20.07 3.32 1.22
C LEU A 486 -20.90 4.33 1.99
N ALA A 487 -21.46 3.92 3.12
CA ALA A 487 -22.07 4.82 4.09
C ALA A 487 -21.41 4.66 5.46
N ALA A 488 -21.12 5.78 6.11
CA ALA A 488 -20.58 5.82 7.46
C ALA A 488 -21.59 6.45 8.41
N PHE A 489 -21.92 5.72 9.47
CA PHE A 489 -22.82 6.11 10.54
C PHE A 489 -22.01 6.31 11.81
N PHE A 490 -22.36 7.35 12.58
CA PHE A 490 -21.73 7.63 13.85
C PHE A 490 -22.80 7.99 14.89
N ASP A 491 -22.87 7.18 15.94
CA ASP A 491 -23.77 7.40 17.06
C ASP A 491 -22.99 7.96 18.27
N LYS A 492 -23.21 9.24 18.57
CA LYS A 492 -22.49 9.98 19.62
C LYS A 492 -22.70 9.40 21.03
N PRO A 493 -23.93 9.05 21.49
CA PRO A 493 -24.17 8.58 22.85
C PRO A 493 -23.49 7.24 23.16
N THR A 494 -23.45 6.32 22.20
CA THR A 494 -22.83 4.99 22.38
C THR A 494 -21.38 4.93 21.88
N ALA A 495 -20.85 6.03 21.34
CA ALA A 495 -19.55 6.09 20.68
C ALA A 495 -19.35 4.94 19.67
N ARG A 496 -20.41 4.65 18.90
CA ARG A 496 -20.45 3.57 17.91
C ARG A 496 -20.24 4.11 16.50
N VAL A 497 -19.36 3.46 15.74
CA VAL A 497 -19.10 3.75 14.33
C VAL A 497 -19.55 2.53 13.53
N GLN A 498 -20.38 2.72 12.51
CA GLN A 498 -20.75 1.66 11.58
C GLN A 498 -20.44 2.10 10.15
N LEU A 499 -19.71 1.28 9.41
CA LEU A 499 -19.38 1.46 8.00
C LEU A 499 -20.05 0.35 7.21
N ILE A 500 -20.79 0.70 6.16
CA ILE A 500 -21.43 -0.27 5.29
C ILE A 500 -21.04 0.03 3.86
N VAL A 501 -20.37 -0.93 3.21
CA VAL A 501 -20.08 -0.92 1.78
C VAL A 501 -21.04 -1.89 1.10
N SER A 502 -21.65 -1.49 -0.01
CA SER A 502 -22.62 -2.31 -0.74
C SER A 502 -22.41 -2.18 -2.25
N SER A 503 -22.65 -3.27 -2.97
CA SER A 503 -22.64 -3.26 -4.43
C SER A 503 -23.85 -2.51 -4.99
N ILE A 504 -23.61 -1.64 -5.97
CA ILE A 504 -24.63 -0.85 -6.66
C ILE A 504 -25.35 -1.69 -7.73
N ALA A 505 -24.72 -2.77 -8.22
CA ALA A 505 -25.28 -3.60 -9.27
C ALA A 505 -26.59 -4.29 -8.83
N GLU A 506 -27.62 -4.30 -9.68
CA GLU A 506 -28.98 -4.75 -9.32
C GLU A 506 -29.03 -6.17 -8.72
N ASN A 507 -28.28 -7.12 -9.30
CA ASN A 507 -28.29 -8.53 -8.89
C ASN A 507 -27.14 -8.92 -7.96
N ASP A 508 -26.42 -7.95 -7.41
CA ASP A 508 -25.31 -8.20 -6.49
C ASP A 508 -25.68 -7.74 -5.07
N ASN A 509 -25.80 -8.71 -4.17
CA ASN A 509 -26.13 -8.51 -2.75
C ASN A 509 -24.87 -8.54 -1.88
N TRP A 510 -23.69 -8.43 -2.48
CA TRP A 510 -22.44 -8.34 -1.72
C TRP A 510 -22.41 -7.04 -0.91
N LYS A 511 -22.18 -7.19 0.39
CA LYS A 511 -22.02 -6.09 1.35
C LYS A 511 -20.84 -6.37 2.28
N LEU A 512 -20.23 -5.31 2.79
CA LEU A 512 -19.24 -5.35 3.86
C LEU A 512 -19.69 -4.39 4.96
N CYS A 513 -19.84 -4.91 6.17
CA CYS A 513 -20.31 -4.21 7.35
C CYS A 513 -19.22 -4.23 8.40
N ALA A 514 -18.68 -3.07 8.76
CA ALA A 514 -17.77 -2.90 9.88
C ALA A 514 -18.47 -2.10 10.98
N ASP A 515 -18.46 -2.62 12.20
CA ASP A 515 -19.14 -2.06 13.36
C ASP A 515 -18.16 -1.98 14.52
N GLY A 516 -17.94 -0.80 15.09
CA GLY A 516 -17.03 -0.57 16.19
C GLY A 516 -17.72 0.14 17.33
N VAL A 517 -17.62 -0.40 18.55
CA VAL A 517 -18.25 0.15 19.75
C VAL A 517 -17.23 0.25 20.88
N LEU A 518 -17.20 1.41 21.54
CA LEU A 518 -16.47 1.60 22.78
C LEU A 518 -17.39 1.25 23.97
N LEU A 519 -17.30 0.02 24.49
CA LEU A 519 -18.17 -0.47 25.57
C LEU A 519 -17.83 0.14 26.93
N SER A 520 -16.55 0.47 27.15
CA SER A 520 -16.06 1.17 28.34
C SER A 520 -14.74 1.87 28.01
N LYS A 521 -14.21 2.70 28.94
CA LYS A 521 -12.87 3.32 28.79
C LYS A 521 -11.74 2.31 28.54
N HIS A 522 -11.95 1.05 28.88
CA HIS A 522 -10.95 -0.01 28.83
C HIS A 522 -11.35 -1.17 27.93
N LYS A 523 -12.47 -1.08 27.19
CA LYS A 523 -12.95 -2.16 26.32
C LYS A 523 -13.51 -1.60 25.02
N VAL A 524 -12.89 -2.00 23.92
CA VAL A 524 -13.37 -1.75 22.56
C VAL A 524 -13.66 -3.07 21.87
N THR A 525 -14.75 -3.13 21.11
CA THR A 525 -15.11 -4.29 20.31
C THR A 525 -15.42 -3.83 18.90
N THR A 526 -14.84 -4.51 17.91
CA THR A 526 -15.16 -4.29 16.51
C THR A 526 -15.59 -5.60 15.85
N LYS A 527 -16.55 -5.55 14.95
CA LYS A 527 -17.03 -6.67 14.14
C LYS A 527 -16.96 -6.25 12.68
N VAL A 528 -16.24 -7.02 11.86
CA VAL A 528 -16.19 -6.86 10.40
C VAL A 528 -16.81 -8.09 9.78
N ALA A 529 -17.86 -7.92 9.01
CA ALA A 529 -18.55 -8.99 8.32
C ALA A 529 -18.72 -8.66 6.83
N TRP A 530 -18.62 -9.65 5.95
CA TRP A 530 -18.69 -9.44 4.51
C TRP A 530 -19.29 -10.63 3.77
N GLY A 531 -19.66 -10.40 2.52
CA GLY A 531 -20.32 -11.37 1.64
C GLY A 531 -21.78 -11.01 1.42
N THR A 532 -22.62 -11.99 1.09
CA THR A 532 -24.06 -11.77 0.87
C THR A 532 -24.70 -11.17 2.13
N GLU A 533 -25.20 -9.95 2.04
CA GLU A 533 -25.84 -9.22 3.14
C GLU A 533 -25.02 -9.16 4.45
N CYS A 534 -23.68 -9.23 4.39
CA CYS A 534 -22.79 -9.25 5.57
C CYS A 534 -22.97 -10.47 6.50
N HIS A 535 -23.53 -11.60 6.04
CA HIS A 535 -23.72 -12.81 6.85
C HIS A 535 -22.77 -13.97 6.51
N GLN A 536 -22.07 -13.91 5.38
CA GLN A 536 -21.27 -15.03 4.88
C GLN A 536 -19.98 -15.25 5.69
N TYR A 537 -19.29 -14.16 6.03
CA TYR A 537 -18.03 -14.19 6.77
C TYR A 537 -18.05 -13.12 7.85
N ALA A 538 -17.46 -13.41 9.02
CA ALA A 538 -17.42 -12.46 10.13
C ALA A 538 -16.15 -12.66 10.99
N VAL A 539 -15.56 -11.53 11.38
CA VAL A 539 -14.41 -11.42 12.28
C VAL A 539 -14.74 -10.41 13.36
N ILE A 540 -14.51 -10.78 14.62
CA ILE A 540 -14.75 -9.94 15.80
C ILE A 540 -13.41 -9.72 16.49
N THR A 541 -13.04 -8.47 16.73
CA THR A 541 -11.89 -8.12 17.55
C THR A 541 -12.35 -7.49 18.85
N LYS A 542 -11.79 -7.94 19.97
CA LYS A 542 -12.04 -7.37 21.29
C LYS A 542 -10.69 -6.97 21.88
N ALA A 543 -10.53 -5.70 22.23
CA ALA A 543 -9.37 -5.25 22.98
C ALA A 543 -9.85 -4.77 24.35
N GLU A 544 -9.33 -5.38 25.41
CA GLU A 544 -9.68 -5.07 26.79
C GLU A 544 -8.43 -4.90 27.67
N ALA A 545 -8.44 -3.89 28.54
CA ALA A 545 -7.45 -3.77 29.61
C ALA A 545 -7.95 -4.48 30.88
N GLY A 546 -7.04 -5.07 31.63
CA GLY A 546 -7.30 -5.82 32.85
C GLY A 546 -6.04 -6.06 33.68
N ILE A 547 -6.09 -7.08 34.52
CA ILE A 547 -4.99 -7.50 35.40
C ILE A 547 -4.72 -8.98 35.16
N LEU A 548 -3.46 -9.37 35.00
CA LEU A 548 -3.03 -10.77 34.94
C LEU A 548 -2.26 -11.11 36.21
N GLY A 549 -2.89 -11.85 37.14
CA GLY A 549 -2.37 -12.05 38.50
C GLY A 549 -2.44 -10.74 39.30
N GLU A 550 -1.30 -10.09 39.48
CA GLU A 550 -1.16 -8.78 40.15
C GLU A 550 -0.71 -7.67 39.17
N PHE A 551 -0.49 -8.00 37.90
CA PHE A 551 0.14 -7.09 36.94
C PHE A 551 -0.87 -6.48 35.96
N PRO A 552 -0.78 -5.18 35.65
CA PRO A 552 -1.61 -4.57 34.61
C PRO A 552 -1.37 -5.25 33.27
N ALA A 553 -2.44 -5.55 32.54
CA ALA A 553 -2.40 -6.33 31.32
C ALA A 553 -3.40 -5.82 30.28
N VAL A 554 -3.09 -6.04 29.01
CA VAL A 554 -3.98 -5.82 27.88
C VAL A 554 -4.19 -7.14 27.18
N ARG A 555 -5.45 -7.43 26.86
CA ARG A 555 -5.86 -8.61 26.12
C ARG A 555 -6.49 -8.18 24.79
N LEU A 556 -6.03 -8.82 23.73
CA LEU A 556 -6.59 -8.73 22.39
C LEU A 556 -7.12 -10.11 21.99
N GLU A 557 -8.42 -10.24 21.82
CA GLU A 557 -9.10 -11.44 21.33
C GLU A 557 -9.53 -11.19 19.88
N LEU A 558 -9.18 -12.12 18.99
CA LEU A 558 -9.61 -12.15 17.59
C LEU A 558 -10.44 -13.41 17.39
N GLU A 559 -11.74 -13.27 17.23
CA GLU A 559 -12.71 -14.34 17.00
C GLU A 559 -13.21 -14.31 15.56
N TRP A 560 -13.56 -15.46 14.99
CA TRP A 560 -14.19 -15.51 13.66
C TRP A 560 -15.27 -16.60 13.59
N GLU A 561 -16.26 -16.42 12.72
CA GLU A 561 -17.33 -17.42 12.52
C GLU A 561 -16.98 -18.34 11.34
N MET A 562 -16.86 -17.75 10.15
CA MET A 562 -16.39 -18.40 8.93
C MET A 562 -15.39 -17.49 8.21
N LEU A 563 -14.41 -18.09 7.56
CA LEU A 563 -13.40 -17.41 6.75
C LEU A 563 -13.28 -18.08 5.38
N PRO A 564 -12.95 -17.33 4.30
CA PRO A 564 -12.65 -17.90 3.00
C PRO A 564 -11.57 -18.98 3.05
N ILE A 565 -11.74 -20.05 2.25
CA ILE A 565 -10.84 -21.21 2.20
C ILE A 565 -9.39 -20.80 1.87
N LEU A 566 -9.21 -19.76 1.06
CA LEU A 566 -7.88 -19.24 0.72
C LEU A 566 -7.10 -18.77 1.97
N ILE A 567 -7.80 -18.07 2.88
CA ILE A 567 -7.21 -17.55 4.13
C ILE A 567 -6.90 -18.70 5.07
N THR A 568 -7.82 -19.66 5.22
CA THR A 568 -7.63 -20.81 6.14
C THR A 568 -6.48 -21.71 5.68
N ASN A 569 -6.33 -21.94 4.37
CA ASN A 569 -5.21 -22.71 3.80
C ASN A 569 -3.86 -22.01 4.05
N TYR A 570 -3.79 -20.70 3.84
CA TYR A 570 -2.56 -19.94 4.08
C TYR A 570 -2.20 -19.91 5.58
N ALA A 571 -3.20 -19.70 6.45
CA ALA A 571 -3.01 -19.73 7.91
C ALA A 571 -2.49 -21.09 8.40
N LYS A 572 -3.05 -22.21 7.89
CA LYS A 572 -2.56 -23.57 8.18
C LYS A 572 -1.13 -23.81 7.67
N LYS A 573 -0.74 -23.18 6.56
CA LYS A 573 0.64 -23.28 6.06
C LYS A 573 1.60 -22.48 6.96
N LEU A 574 1.21 -21.27 7.36
CA LEU A 574 1.99 -20.41 8.22
C LEU A 574 2.14 -20.98 9.65
N SER A 575 1.11 -21.64 10.18
CA SER A 575 1.14 -22.20 11.54
C SER A 575 2.24 -23.24 11.74
N LYS A 576 2.64 -23.95 10.68
CA LYS A 576 3.75 -24.92 10.69
C LYS A 576 5.11 -24.27 11.00
N HIS A 577 5.28 -22.99 10.69
CA HIS A 577 6.54 -22.26 10.92
C HIS A 577 6.60 -21.59 12.30
N ILE A 578 5.47 -21.49 13.02
CA ILE A 578 5.40 -20.84 14.33
C ILE A 578 6.30 -21.50 15.38
N PRO A 579 6.37 -22.85 15.53
CA PRO A 579 7.24 -23.47 16.53
C PRO A 579 8.72 -23.14 16.32
N MET A 580 9.17 -23.09 15.06
CA MET A 580 10.56 -22.75 14.72
C MET A 580 10.87 -21.30 15.08
N ALA A 581 9.97 -20.37 14.74
CA ALA A 581 10.12 -18.95 15.10
C ALA A 581 10.08 -18.73 16.62
N ALA A 582 9.24 -19.47 17.35
CA ALA A 582 9.16 -19.41 18.80
C ALA A 582 10.48 -19.82 19.46
N LEU A 583 11.11 -20.90 18.97
CA LEU A 583 12.42 -21.36 19.46
C LEU A 583 13.51 -20.29 19.25
N GLN A 584 13.58 -19.71 18.05
CA GLN A 584 14.57 -18.68 17.72
C GLN A 584 14.38 -17.40 18.54
N THR A 585 13.14 -17.06 18.90
CA THR A 585 12.81 -15.86 19.65
C THR A 585 12.72 -16.09 21.17
N GLY A 586 13.05 -17.29 21.66
CA GLY A 586 13.05 -17.62 23.09
C GLY A 586 11.65 -17.68 23.71
N PHE A 587 10.61 -17.87 22.91
CA PHE A 587 9.26 -18.18 23.39
C PHE A 587 9.16 -19.65 23.78
N ARG A 588 8.57 -19.91 24.94
CA ARG A 588 8.14 -21.25 25.31
C ARG A 588 6.94 -21.63 24.45
N PHE A 589 6.99 -22.83 23.89
CA PHE A 589 5.95 -23.40 23.06
C PHE A 589 5.36 -24.62 23.78
N GLU A 590 4.04 -24.63 23.97
CA GLU A 590 3.29 -25.76 24.51
C GLU A 590 2.16 -26.11 23.54
N ARG A 591 2.03 -27.39 23.16
CA ARG A 591 0.86 -27.87 22.42
C ARG A 591 -0.33 -27.88 23.38
N ALA A 592 -1.34 -27.08 23.08
CA ALA A 592 -2.54 -26.92 23.89
C ALA A 592 -3.74 -26.82 22.95
N LYS A 593 -4.86 -27.44 23.33
CA LYS A 593 -6.10 -27.33 22.58
C LYS A 593 -6.88 -26.12 23.08
N ASN A 594 -6.73 -25.00 22.38
CA ASN A 594 -7.47 -23.76 22.63
C ASN A 594 -8.72 -23.71 21.73
N SER A 595 -9.50 -22.63 21.83
CA SER A 595 -10.64 -22.33 20.93
C SER A 595 -10.23 -22.40 19.45
N GLU A 596 -10.98 -23.15 18.63
CA GLU A 596 -10.62 -23.38 17.21
C GLU A 596 -10.77 -22.15 16.31
N LYS A 597 -11.59 -21.17 16.74
CA LYS A 597 -11.92 -19.97 15.96
C LYS A 597 -11.55 -18.68 16.67
N GLU A 598 -10.52 -18.72 17.50
CA GLU A 598 -10.11 -17.61 18.33
C GLU A 598 -8.58 -17.56 18.47
N ILE A 599 -8.04 -16.35 18.49
CA ILE A 599 -6.65 -16.06 18.85
C ILE A 599 -6.68 -15.05 19.99
N GLU A 600 -6.04 -15.40 21.10
CA GLU A 600 -5.91 -14.53 22.28
C GLU A 600 -4.45 -14.10 22.43
N LEU A 601 -4.20 -12.80 22.41
CA LEU A 601 -2.92 -12.20 22.78
C LEU A 601 -3.10 -11.45 24.11
N THR A 602 -2.41 -11.91 25.14
CA THR A 602 -2.35 -11.21 26.44
C THR A 602 -0.94 -10.69 26.67
N VAL A 603 -0.84 -9.40 26.98
CA VAL A 603 0.41 -8.71 27.30
C VAL A 603 0.27 -8.14 28.71
N ALA A 604 1.10 -8.60 29.65
CA ALA A 604 1.12 -8.13 31.03
C ALA A 604 2.44 -7.45 31.37
N LEU A 605 2.41 -6.53 32.32
CA LEU A 605 3.51 -5.64 32.65
C LEU A 605 3.91 -5.78 34.13
N PRO A 606 4.77 -6.75 34.48
CA PRO A 606 5.17 -6.98 35.87
C PRO A 606 5.92 -5.82 36.51
N SER A 607 6.68 -5.08 35.71
CA SER A 607 7.35 -3.85 36.12
C SER A 607 7.30 -2.85 34.98
N LYS A 608 7.68 -1.59 35.27
CA LYS A 608 7.80 -0.59 34.21
C LYS A 608 8.79 -1.00 33.10
N ARG A 609 9.71 -1.95 33.33
CA ARG A 609 10.73 -2.40 32.36
C ARG A 609 10.63 -3.88 31.98
N SER A 610 9.57 -4.57 32.34
CA SER A 610 9.43 -5.99 31.99
C SER A 610 8.05 -6.29 31.45
N LEU A 611 7.99 -7.22 30.50
CA LEU A 611 6.78 -7.59 29.80
C LEU A 611 6.64 -9.11 29.74
N ASN A 612 5.42 -9.58 29.96
CA ASN A 612 5.02 -10.98 29.81
C ASN A 612 4.07 -11.07 28.61
N VAL A 613 4.43 -11.87 27.60
CA VAL A 613 3.55 -12.16 26.45
C VAL A 613 3.01 -13.57 26.58
N ILE A 614 1.70 -13.72 26.38
CA ILE A 614 1.03 -15.01 26.22
C ILE A 614 0.20 -14.92 24.94
N VAL A 615 0.42 -15.85 24.01
CA VAL A 615 -0.36 -15.98 22.78
C VAL A 615 -1.01 -17.36 22.79
N ARG A 616 -2.33 -17.41 22.68
CA ARG A 616 -3.09 -18.65 22.53
C ARG A 616 -3.67 -18.68 21.13
N VAL A 617 -3.38 -19.76 20.43
CA VAL A 617 -3.92 -20.05 19.10
C VAL A 617 -4.50 -21.49 19.14
N PRO A 618 -5.35 -21.89 18.19
CA PRO A 618 -6.13 -23.14 18.29
C PRO A 618 -5.39 -24.40 18.76
N GLU A 619 -4.17 -24.65 18.26
CA GLU A 619 -3.42 -25.88 18.52
C GLU A 619 -2.18 -25.69 19.42
N MET A 620 -1.92 -24.47 19.90
CA MET A 620 -0.73 -24.18 20.70
C MET A 620 -0.85 -22.91 21.56
N THR A 621 -0.07 -22.87 22.63
CA THR A 621 0.12 -21.69 23.47
C THR A 621 1.60 -21.32 23.46
N LEU A 622 1.88 -20.06 23.16
CA LEU A 622 3.20 -19.46 23.22
C LEU A 622 3.27 -18.55 24.43
N SER A 623 4.35 -18.62 25.20
CA SER A 623 4.55 -17.68 26.29
C SER A 623 6.01 -17.29 26.44
N ARG A 624 6.24 -16.02 26.79
CA ARG A 624 7.57 -15.54 27.17
C ARG A 624 7.40 -14.53 28.30
N MET A 625 8.02 -14.84 29.43
CA MET A 625 7.97 -14.04 30.64
C MET A 625 9.24 -13.20 30.79
N ALA A 626 9.14 -12.11 31.54
CA ALA A 626 10.26 -11.24 31.90
C ALA A 626 11.07 -10.73 30.69
N ILE A 627 10.38 -10.39 29.59
CA ILE A 627 11.03 -9.74 28.44
C ILE A 627 11.49 -8.35 28.90
N PRO A 628 12.81 -8.06 28.88
CA PRO A 628 13.31 -6.75 29.26
C PRO A 628 12.91 -5.71 28.22
N LEU A 629 12.30 -4.63 28.67
CA LEU A 629 11.96 -3.50 27.82
C LEU A 629 13.12 -2.50 27.82
N PRO A 630 13.52 -1.97 26.65
CA PRO A 630 14.54 -0.94 26.56
C PRO A 630 14.09 0.40 27.16
N VAL A 631 12.79 0.56 27.42
CA VAL A 631 12.17 1.79 27.95
C VAL A 631 11.16 1.49 29.06
N THR A 632 11.01 2.41 30.01
CA THR A 632 10.03 2.31 31.11
C THR A 632 8.63 2.65 30.63
N ILE A 633 7.67 1.74 30.64
CA ILE A 633 6.30 2.09 30.26
C ILE A 633 5.68 2.97 31.36
N PRO A 634 5.09 4.14 31.00
CA PRO A 634 4.63 5.16 31.94
C PRO A 634 3.27 4.80 32.55
N ILE A 635 3.19 3.65 33.21
CA ILE A 635 1.98 3.15 33.90
C ILE A 635 2.00 3.66 35.34
N ASN A 636 0.92 4.31 35.74
CA ASN A 636 0.64 4.69 37.11
C ASN A 636 0.20 3.46 37.91
N PRO A 637 0.37 3.47 39.25
CA PRO A 637 -0.04 2.34 40.10
C PRO A 637 -1.55 2.04 40.05
N ASP A 638 -2.37 2.97 39.57
CA ASP A 638 -3.82 2.82 39.33
C ASP A 638 -4.18 2.17 37.98
N GLY A 639 -3.18 1.74 37.20
CA GLY A 639 -3.39 1.14 35.87
C GLY A 639 -3.64 2.17 34.76
N THR A 640 -3.60 3.46 35.05
CA THR A 640 -3.68 4.52 34.03
C THR A 640 -2.32 4.75 33.38
N LEU A 641 -2.31 5.12 32.10
CA LEU A 641 -1.10 5.66 31.49
C LEU A 641 -0.96 7.12 31.94
N SER A 642 0.21 7.53 32.42
CA SER A 642 0.50 8.94 32.76
C SER A 642 0.57 9.88 31.55
N VAL A 643 0.09 9.41 30.39
CA VAL A 643 -0.03 10.16 29.15
C VAL A 643 -1.49 10.61 29.04
N HIS A 644 -1.74 11.92 29.13
CA HIS A 644 -3.05 12.50 28.83
C HIS A 644 -3.40 12.19 27.37
N ILE A 645 -4.57 11.57 27.15
CA ILE A 645 -5.04 11.17 25.82
C ILE A 645 -5.62 12.40 25.14
N ASP A 646 -4.74 13.27 24.65
CA ASP A 646 -5.07 14.31 23.67
C ASP A 646 -4.14 14.21 22.46
N GLN A 647 -4.71 14.60 21.31
CA GLN A 647 -4.38 14.46 19.86
C GLN A 647 -3.02 13.99 19.31
N ASP A 648 -1.97 13.71 20.09
CA ASP A 648 -0.64 13.41 19.52
C ASP A 648 0.13 12.28 20.23
N ILE A 649 -0.48 11.08 20.21
CA ILE A 649 0.06 9.87 20.83
C ILE A 649 1.39 9.45 20.17
N LEU A 650 1.48 9.50 18.85
CA LEU A 650 2.67 9.05 18.11
C LEU A 650 3.89 9.94 18.42
N PHE A 651 3.68 11.26 18.47
CA PHE A 651 4.71 12.25 18.75
C PHE A 651 5.23 12.17 20.20
N ARG A 652 4.36 11.96 21.18
CA ARG A 652 4.78 11.80 22.59
C ARG A 652 5.45 10.47 22.88
N VAL A 653 5.02 9.36 22.28
CA VAL A 653 5.70 8.06 22.43
C VAL A 653 7.13 8.12 21.87
N GLN A 654 7.31 8.80 20.73
CA GLN A 654 8.64 9.06 20.17
C GLN A 654 9.51 9.94 21.08
N ASN A 655 8.98 11.03 21.63
CA ASN A 655 9.70 11.90 22.56
C ASN A 655 10.02 11.21 23.90
N TYR A 656 9.13 10.35 24.39
CA TYR A 656 9.35 9.60 25.62
C TYR A 656 10.43 8.53 25.47
N ILE A 657 10.50 7.84 24.32
CA ILE A 657 11.62 6.94 23.97
C ILE A 657 12.92 7.75 23.84
N TYR A 658 12.84 8.98 23.30
CA TYR A 658 13.98 9.88 23.10
C TYR A 658 14.60 10.40 24.41
N ASP A 659 13.79 10.73 25.42
CA ASP A 659 14.30 11.27 26.71
C ASP A 659 15.00 10.19 27.55
N TYR A 660 14.45 8.97 27.59
CA TYR A 660 15.02 7.87 28.39
C TYR A 660 16.21 7.17 27.75
N THR A 661 16.41 7.31 26.43
CA THR A 661 17.58 6.75 25.72
C THR A 661 18.79 7.69 25.72
N THR A 662 18.66 8.91 26.24
CA THR A 662 19.80 9.80 26.46
C THR A 662 20.24 9.81 27.91
N ALA A 663 21.42 9.23 28.17
CA ALA A 663 22.14 9.47 29.41
C ALA A 663 22.68 10.91 29.40
N GLN A 664 22.48 11.65 30.48
CA GLN A 664 22.96 13.01 30.66
C GLN A 664 24.02 13.06 31.76
N CYS A 665 25.10 13.79 31.52
CA CYS A 665 26.07 14.18 32.54
C CYS A 665 25.82 15.67 32.83
N SER A 666 25.71 16.04 34.10
CA SER A 666 25.43 17.43 34.50
C SER A 666 26.40 17.87 35.58
N MET A 667 26.86 19.11 35.49
CA MET A 667 27.68 19.75 36.51
C MET A 667 26.89 20.95 37.04
N MET A 668 26.68 20.97 38.36
CA MET A 668 26.08 22.08 39.07
C MET A 668 27.06 22.53 40.15
N GLN A 669 27.54 23.76 40.02
CA GLN A 669 28.64 24.29 40.84
C GLN A 669 29.84 23.32 40.78
N ASP A 670 30.29 22.77 41.91
CA ASP A 670 31.42 21.85 41.94
C ASP A 670 31.02 20.38 41.92
N THR A 671 29.72 20.05 41.75
CA THR A 671 29.26 18.66 41.79
C THR A 671 28.95 18.14 40.40
N ILE A 672 29.71 17.13 39.96
CA ILE A 672 29.49 16.42 38.70
C ILE A 672 28.61 15.21 38.96
N THR A 673 27.54 15.09 38.18
CA THR A 673 26.66 13.93 38.12
C THR A 673 26.89 13.20 36.80
N THR A 674 27.49 12.02 36.89
CA THR A 674 27.85 11.18 35.72
C THR A 674 26.63 10.54 35.06
N PHE A 675 26.84 9.96 33.87
CA PHE A 675 25.83 9.20 33.11
C PHE A 675 25.18 8.04 33.89
N ASN A 676 25.86 7.51 34.91
CA ASN A 676 25.37 6.44 35.80
C ASN A 676 24.80 6.99 37.12
N ASN A 677 24.44 8.28 37.16
CA ASN A 677 23.90 8.97 38.33
C ASN A 677 24.82 9.00 39.58
N ARG A 678 26.12 8.74 39.42
CA ARG A 678 27.10 8.93 40.50
C ARG A 678 27.47 10.41 40.60
N ARG A 679 27.46 10.92 41.84
CA ARG A 679 27.77 12.31 42.16
C ARG A 679 29.11 12.39 42.87
N TYR A 680 30.00 13.26 42.42
CA TYR A 680 31.23 13.58 43.13
C TYR A 680 31.54 15.07 43.02
N LYS A 681 32.26 15.61 44.02
CA LYS A 681 32.76 16.98 43.97
C LYS A 681 34.04 17.03 43.16
N ASN A 682 34.14 18.03 42.29
CA ASN A 682 35.32 18.30 41.50
C ASN A 682 36.25 19.22 42.29
N GLU A 683 37.33 18.66 42.84
CA GLU A 683 38.26 19.38 43.74
C GLU A 683 39.57 19.80 43.04
N MET A 684 39.59 19.83 41.70
CA MET A 684 40.79 20.13 40.93
C MET A 684 41.05 21.65 40.78
N PRO A 685 42.33 22.09 40.74
CA PRO A 685 42.69 23.48 40.52
C PRO A 685 42.37 23.95 39.09
N ILE A 686 42.02 25.24 38.95
CA ILE A 686 41.52 25.90 37.73
C ILE A 686 42.50 25.80 36.53
N SER A 687 43.76 25.40 36.77
CA SER A 687 44.82 25.34 35.78
C SER A 687 44.93 24.04 34.97
N CYS A 688 44.10 23.02 35.26
CA CYS A 688 44.14 21.73 34.55
C CYS A 688 42.76 21.32 34.01
N TYR A 689 42.67 21.03 32.70
CA TYR A 689 41.46 20.46 32.10
C TYR A 689 41.24 19.01 32.54
N GLN A 690 40.03 18.68 32.98
CA GLN A 690 39.65 17.30 33.29
C GLN A 690 38.85 16.69 32.13
N VAL A 691 39.22 15.50 31.67
CA VAL A 691 38.41 14.77 30.68
C VAL A 691 37.16 14.22 31.35
N LEU A 692 36.00 14.81 31.05
CA LEU A 692 34.70 14.35 31.55
C LEU A 692 34.17 13.15 30.77
N ALA A 693 34.36 13.16 29.45
CA ALA A 693 34.01 12.05 28.57
C ALA A 693 34.90 12.08 27.33
N GLN A 694 35.46 10.95 26.94
CA GLN A 694 36.16 10.82 25.66
C GLN A 694 35.66 9.60 24.92
N ASP A 695 35.79 9.64 23.60
CA ASP A 695 35.61 8.48 22.76
C ASP A 695 36.66 7.41 23.11
N CYS A 696 36.22 6.15 23.25
CA CYS A 696 37.08 5.03 23.60
C CYS A 696 37.58 4.25 22.37
N THR A 697 37.30 4.73 21.16
CA THR A 697 37.84 4.14 19.92
C THR A 697 39.25 4.65 19.59
N PRO A 698 40.06 3.89 18.81
CA PRO A 698 41.41 4.29 18.43
C PRO A 698 41.46 5.62 17.65
N GLU A 699 40.37 5.98 16.97
CA GLU A 699 40.13 7.36 16.50
C GLU A 699 39.31 8.11 17.54
N LEU A 700 39.90 9.09 18.23
CA LEU A 700 39.21 9.95 19.19
C LEU A 700 38.25 10.91 18.47
N LYS A 701 36.98 10.53 18.25
CA LYS A 701 36.02 11.37 17.52
C LYS A 701 35.42 12.48 18.36
N PHE A 702 35.47 12.37 19.68
CA PHE A 702 35.09 13.43 20.59
C PHE A 702 35.81 13.34 21.94
N MET A 703 36.02 14.50 22.56
CA MET A 703 36.50 14.65 23.93
C MET A 703 35.81 15.86 24.56
N VAL A 704 35.28 15.69 25.76
CA VAL A 704 34.59 16.72 26.54
C VAL A 704 35.47 17.02 27.75
N LEU A 705 35.96 18.25 27.83
CA LEU A 705 36.82 18.74 28.90
C LEU A 705 36.00 19.61 29.86
N LEU A 706 36.34 19.55 31.15
CA LEU A 706 35.89 20.43 32.21
C LEU A 706 36.98 21.42 32.58
#